data_AF-A0A0G4IMS1-F1
#
_entry.id   AF-A0A0G4IMS1-F1
#
_cell.length_a   1.000
_cell.length_b   1.000
_cell.length_c   1.000
_cell.angle_alpha   90.00
_cell.angle_beta   90.00
_cell.angle_gamma   90.00
#
_symmetry.space_group_name_H-M   'P 1'
#
loop_
_entity.id
_entity.type
_entity.pdbx_description
1 polymer ?
#
loop_
_entity_poly.entity_id
_entity_poly.type
_entity_poly.pdbx_seq_one_letter_code
_entity_poly.pdbx_strand_id
1 'polypeptide(L)'
;MAACQLALAGLLLVHAVLGEPAYTYDRRCGFPLSARGHAPDISHRWLEPRQRDDLLLDTKQLWLTLFDPWVSPALLLEFFCLQRRRGHEHAIAEYAASCIHRGQIPLRAQIRLLENLFDVDVDVQYAVWQSTLYAVVHQWKLPGGYAMGIALRVATNVGSYERSHRERARDAFQFLVSVGAQFSNGLETLPHNLDVSSRRRRLITDNALEDDEDVTQAVFRLIDGTLPATDAFIARIALEYEVQCDDDVEVLTALVEHGLDINEVERGTGETCFTRAVYERRLRRALTMVMIGADFEEDDVGLWGTLDGTEIDDDGVDLLTTMVRFAIEPTKAFVDFFEAFSAPVTDDLLVLAGDHQMLLRCPGEWAHNVLVHMVTGSYCDGIDDVLPFIEPSQSVFDGVGETILRDFRLCRVDALDELSKISQMATPEALVVALEQTSDSGRTILHSSCMTLDIFKWVQERASMLWVKTALKTKVDGQSCLDLWLHEASLDQAIPLIHAYGQAVGAHENLQDASLYDVVAMACSEETLVTISGDRASLFALYSSATGPDHQSLHELLTSPRERTPSLLSNMDPYVIHRCLHVLLMEIAVGIVMSDEQSGKLFDALCAVEGGLLLHAQWPSDGWTPLHRAVAHPELHYLVPSIIHMAASSQYLLPALHVRDNNQGTFLDVAVKRLVTRSKLDLDDQPFKRLLCNISDALARTGVSSVLQQPSIDTIHHIGCGDVSPSPIVDVHDRPRSGNQSEVSDNRIGQVKRNRPPDDTCPWLRNVRPRL
;
A
#
# COMPACT_ATOMS: atom_id res chain seq x y z
N MET A 1 -10.53 -2.26 69.56
CA MET A 1 -10.85 -3.46 68.76
C MET A 1 -10.87 -3.19 67.26
N ALA A 2 -11.54 -2.14 66.77
CA ALA A 2 -11.56 -1.80 65.33
C ALA A 2 -10.17 -1.56 64.71
N ALA A 3 -9.24 -0.89 65.41
CA ALA A 3 -7.87 -0.67 64.92
C ALA A 3 -7.06 -1.97 64.78
N CYS A 4 -7.24 -2.93 65.71
CA CYS A 4 -6.58 -4.24 65.62
C CYS A 4 -7.20 -5.11 64.52
N GLN A 5 -8.49 -4.96 64.23
CA GLN A 5 -9.17 -5.70 63.15
C GLN A 5 -8.81 -5.16 61.76
N LEU A 6 -8.62 -3.84 61.62
CA LEU A 6 -8.09 -3.22 60.40
C LEU A 6 -6.62 -3.57 60.16
N ALA A 7 -5.79 -3.60 61.20
CA ALA A 7 -4.41 -4.05 61.09
C ALA A 7 -4.31 -5.54 60.73
N LEU A 8 -5.20 -6.39 61.26
CA LEU A 8 -5.26 -7.81 60.92
C LEU A 8 -5.76 -8.03 59.48
N ALA A 9 -6.75 -7.25 59.02
CA ALA A 9 -7.24 -7.31 57.64
C ALA A 9 -6.19 -6.81 56.64
N GLY A 10 -5.43 -5.77 56.98
CA GLY A 10 -4.28 -5.31 56.19
C GLY A 10 -3.16 -6.34 56.13
N LEU A 11 -2.81 -6.97 57.26
CA LEU A 11 -1.82 -8.06 57.30
C LEU A 11 -2.26 -9.30 56.52
N LEU A 12 -3.55 -9.65 56.57
CA LEU A 12 -4.11 -10.76 55.78
C LEU A 12 -4.18 -10.43 54.28
N LEU A 13 -4.41 -9.17 53.91
CA LEU A 13 -4.37 -8.71 52.53
C LEU A 13 -2.92 -8.75 51.98
N VAL A 14 -1.94 -8.31 52.77
CA VAL A 14 -0.51 -8.41 52.45
C VAL A 14 -0.07 -9.87 52.34
N HIS A 15 -0.54 -10.76 53.22
CA HIS A 15 -0.26 -12.20 53.14
C HIS A 15 -0.89 -12.88 51.91
N ALA A 16 -2.11 -12.50 51.54
CA ALA A 16 -2.78 -13.02 50.34
C ALA A 16 -2.13 -12.50 49.04
N VAL A 17 -1.54 -11.31 49.06
CA VAL A 17 -0.84 -10.70 47.92
C VAL A 17 0.59 -11.25 47.74
N LEU A 18 1.25 -11.73 48.79
CA LEU A 18 2.65 -12.20 48.75
C LEU A 18 2.84 -13.72 48.60
N GLY A 19 1.78 -14.54 48.67
CA GLY A 19 1.82 -15.94 48.22
C GLY A 19 2.57 -16.95 49.10
N GLU A 20 2.74 -16.72 50.41
CA GLU A 20 3.29 -17.73 51.34
C GLU A 20 2.21 -18.41 52.21
N PRO A 21 2.36 -19.71 52.57
CA PRO A 21 1.33 -20.47 53.27
C PRO A 21 1.25 -20.10 54.77
N ALA A 22 0.02 -19.87 55.26
CA ALA A 22 -0.23 -19.51 56.65
C ALA A 22 -0.08 -20.71 57.62
N TYR A 23 0.70 -20.50 58.69
CA TYR A 23 0.67 -21.34 59.90
C TYR A 23 -0.74 -21.27 60.54
N THR A 24 -1.29 -22.44 60.87
CA THR A 24 -2.62 -22.59 61.48
C THR A 24 -2.63 -22.08 62.92
N TYR A 25 -3.42 -21.04 63.20
CA TYR A 25 -3.73 -20.59 64.55
C TYR A 25 -5.12 -21.09 64.96
N ASP A 26 -5.18 -22.12 65.80
CA ASP A 26 -6.41 -22.67 66.35
C ASP A 26 -6.99 -21.74 67.42
N ARG A 27 -8.25 -21.31 67.27
CA ARG A 27 -8.95 -20.44 68.22
C ARG A 27 -10.26 -21.09 68.68
N ARG A 28 -10.16 -21.93 69.70
CA ARG A 28 -11.26 -22.20 70.63
C ARG A 28 -11.34 -21.05 71.63
N CYS A 29 -12.31 -20.15 71.48
CA CYS A 29 -12.90 -19.39 72.58
C CYS A 29 -14.26 -18.85 72.13
N GLY A 30 -15.33 -19.45 72.65
CA GLY A 30 -16.71 -19.02 72.41
C GLY A 30 -17.16 -17.93 73.38
N PHE A 31 -18.09 -17.10 72.91
CA PHE A 31 -19.04 -16.38 73.75
C PHE A 31 -20.37 -16.23 72.98
N PRO A 32 -21.53 -16.41 73.62
CA PRO A 32 -22.83 -16.17 73.00
C PRO A 32 -23.35 -14.79 73.38
N LEU A 33 -23.84 -14.02 72.41
CA LEU A 33 -24.73 -12.89 72.68
C LEU A 33 -25.90 -12.91 71.70
N SER A 34 -27.09 -13.11 72.27
CA SER A 34 -28.38 -12.91 71.64
C SER A 34 -28.82 -11.47 71.83
N ALA A 35 -29.26 -10.82 70.75
CA ALA A 35 -30.28 -9.76 70.80
C ALA A 35 -30.84 -9.52 69.40
N ARG A 36 -32.15 -9.74 69.26
CA ARG A 36 -32.97 -9.37 68.10
C ARG A 36 -33.07 -7.85 67.98
N GLY A 37 -32.81 -7.34 66.78
CA GLY A 37 -33.26 -6.03 66.32
C GLY A 37 -33.23 -6.06 64.80
N HIS A 38 -34.39 -5.92 64.15
CA HIS A 38 -34.52 -5.86 62.70
C HIS A 38 -33.80 -4.61 62.17
N ALA A 39 -32.55 -4.80 61.74
CA ALA A 39 -31.92 -3.94 60.75
C ALA A 39 -32.32 -4.47 59.36
N PRO A 40 -32.55 -3.60 58.36
CA PRO A 40 -32.70 -4.06 56.98
C PRO A 40 -31.43 -4.82 56.58
N ASP A 41 -31.64 -5.93 55.90
CA ASP A 41 -30.66 -6.93 55.52
C ASP A 41 -29.59 -6.34 54.58
N ILE A 42 -28.51 -5.78 55.15
CA ILE A 42 -27.28 -5.36 54.45
C ILE A 42 -26.33 -6.57 54.28
N SER A 43 -26.73 -7.78 54.71
CA SER A 43 -25.91 -9.00 54.58
C SER A 43 -25.82 -9.50 53.13
N HIS A 44 -26.70 -9.06 52.25
CA HIS A 44 -26.64 -9.40 50.82
C HIS A 44 -25.77 -8.41 50.04
N ARG A 45 -24.44 -8.60 50.10
CA ARG A 45 -23.46 -8.42 48.99
C ARG A 45 -21.98 -8.49 49.42
N TRP A 46 -21.64 -9.27 50.44
CA TRP A 46 -20.24 -9.67 50.57
C TRP A 46 -20.00 -10.79 49.58
N LEU A 47 -19.26 -10.50 48.49
CA LEU A 47 -18.71 -11.53 47.61
C LEU A 47 -18.00 -12.55 48.50
N GLU A 48 -18.26 -13.84 48.28
CA GLU A 48 -17.51 -14.87 49.00
C GLU A 48 -16.00 -14.66 48.75
N PRO A 49 -15.12 -14.97 49.71
CA PRO A 49 -13.67 -14.78 49.55
C PRO A 49 -13.12 -15.30 48.21
N ARG A 50 -13.62 -16.45 47.73
CA ARG A 50 -13.28 -16.99 46.41
C ARG A 50 -13.69 -16.08 45.25
N GLN A 51 -14.90 -15.54 45.26
CA GLN A 51 -15.36 -14.62 44.21
C GLN A 51 -14.57 -13.30 44.22
N ARG A 52 -14.05 -12.89 45.40
CA ARG A 52 -13.15 -11.75 45.51
C ARG A 52 -11.77 -12.06 44.92
N ASP A 53 -11.24 -13.26 45.17
CA ASP A 53 -9.95 -13.71 44.65
C ASP A 53 -9.99 -13.87 43.12
N ASP A 54 -11.06 -14.47 42.57
CA ASP A 54 -11.27 -14.60 41.13
C ASP A 54 -11.37 -13.22 40.47
N LEU A 55 -12.16 -12.30 41.04
CA LEU A 55 -12.32 -10.94 40.52
C LEU A 55 -11.01 -10.14 40.58
N LEU A 56 -10.18 -10.35 41.61
CA LEU A 56 -8.85 -9.75 41.72
C LEU A 56 -7.90 -10.33 40.67
N LEU A 57 -7.96 -11.63 40.41
CA LEU A 57 -7.16 -12.28 39.38
C LEU A 57 -7.51 -11.75 37.98
N ASP A 58 -8.81 -11.69 37.65
CA ASP A 58 -9.31 -11.11 36.39
C ASP A 58 -8.87 -9.65 36.25
N THR A 59 -8.93 -8.89 37.35
CA THR A 59 -8.52 -7.48 37.36
C THR A 59 -7.00 -7.32 37.19
N LYS A 60 -6.19 -8.24 37.71
CA LYS A 60 -4.74 -8.24 37.51
C LYS A 60 -4.37 -8.55 36.07
N GLN A 61 -5.06 -9.51 35.45
CA GLN A 61 -4.87 -9.81 34.03
C GLN A 61 -5.25 -8.60 33.17
N LEU A 62 -6.42 -8.02 33.42
CA LEU A 62 -6.86 -6.80 32.71
C LEU A 62 -5.92 -5.61 32.92
N TRP A 63 -5.31 -5.48 34.10
CA TRP A 63 -4.33 -4.43 34.37
C TRP A 63 -3.04 -4.64 33.57
N LEU A 64 -2.51 -5.87 33.51
CA LEU A 64 -1.34 -6.18 32.69
C LEU A 64 -1.61 -5.84 31.24
N THR A 65 -2.82 -6.14 30.75
CA THR A 65 -3.18 -5.83 29.37
C THR A 65 -3.20 -4.34 29.06
N LEU A 66 -3.22 -3.42 30.04
CA LEU A 66 -3.16 -1.97 29.78
C LEU A 66 -1.81 -1.50 29.25
N PHE A 67 -0.76 -2.27 29.51
CA PHE A 67 0.58 -2.02 28.98
C PHE A 67 0.81 -2.73 27.65
N ASP A 68 -0.21 -3.42 27.15
CA ASP A 68 -0.14 -4.02 25.82
C ASP A 68 -0.16 -2.89 24.78
N PRO A 69 0.65 -3.02 23.74
CA PRO A 69 0.81 -1.99 22.72
C PRO A 69 -0.48 -1.61 21.95
N TRP A 70 -1.47 -2.50 21.85
CA TRP A 70 -2.75 -2.27 21.15
C TRP A 70 -3.84 -1.62 22.01
N VAL A 71 -3.53 -1.21 23.24
CA VAL A 71 -4.53 -0.65 24.15
C VAL A 71 -5.00 0.71 23.68
N SER A 72 -6.27 0.78 23.29
CA SER A 72 -6.88 2.07 22.98
C SER A 72 -6.98 2.97 24.23
N PRO A 73 -6.88 4.31 24.06
CA PRO A 73 -7.11 5.25 25.15
C PRO A 73 -8.49 5.10 25.82
N ALA A 74 -9.50 4.67 25.06
CA ALA A 74 -10.85 4.38 25.57
C ALA A 74 -10.87 3.22 26.58
N LEU A 75 -10.15 2.12 26.29
CA LEU A 75 -10.04 0.97 27.19
C LEU A 75 -9.36 1.36 28.51
N LEU A 76 -8.31 2.19 28.44
CA LEU A 76 -7.63 2.71 29.62
C LEU A 76 -8.60 3.49 30.53
N LEU A 77 -9.38 4.41 29.96
CA LEU A 77 -10.37 5.19 30.72
C LEU A 77 -11.51 4.32 31.26
N GLU A 78 -11.98 3.35 30.50
CA GLU A 78 -13.00 2.39 30.93
C GLU A 78 -12.50 1.59 32.14
N PHE A 79 -11.26 1.08 32.09
CA PHE A 79 -10.64 0.37 33.20
C PHE A 79 -10.70 1.20 34.49
N PHE A 80 -10.22 2.45 34.46
CA PHE A 80 -10.25 3.32 35.64
C PHE A 80 -11.67 3.62 36.12
N CYS A 81 -12.63 3.81 35.21
CA CYS A 81 -14.03 3.99 35.58
C CYS A 81 -14.61 2.75 36.28
N LEU A 82 -14.28 1.55 35.78
CA LEU A 82 -14.71 0.29 36.38
C LEU A 82 -14.08 0.07 37.76
N GLN A 83 -12.80 0.40 37.95
CA GLN A 83 -12.13 0.25 39.25
C GLN A 83 -12.75 1.15 40.32
N ARG A 84 -13.09 2.40 39.97
CA ARG A 84 -13.76 3.32 40.90
C ARG A 84 -15.11 2.80 41.36
N ARG A 85 -15.89 2.22 40.44
CA ARG A 85 -17.20 1.63 40.77
C ARG A 85 -17.09 0.41 41.70
N ARG A 86 -15.98 -0.33 41.62
CA ARG A 86 -15.74 -1.55 42.40
C ARG A 86 -15.00 -1.30 43.72
N GLY A 87 -14.39 -0.13 43.90
CA GLY A 87 -13.67 0.24 45.12
C GLY A 87 -12.34 -0.52 45.31
N HIS A 88 -11.71 -0.96 44.21
CA HIS A 88 -10.47 -1.75 44.22
C HIS A 88 -9.21 -0.94 43.91
N GLU A 89 -9.35 0.38 43.71
CA GLU A 89 -8.28 1.28 43.25
C GLU A 89 -6.98 1.12 44.04
N HIS A 90 -7.07 1.08 45.37
CA HIS A 90 -5.89 1.02 46.23
C HIS A 90 -5.11 -0.30 46.08
N ALA A 91 -5.80 -1.45 46.05
CA ALA A 91 -5.15 -2.75 45.92
C ALA A 91 -4.46 -2.91 44.55
N ILE A 92 -5.07 -2.37 43.50
CA ILE A 92 -4.50 -2.36 42.16
C ILE A 92 -3.31 -1.41 42.08
N ALA A 93 -3.41 -0.24 42.71
CA ALA A 93 -2.29 0.69 42.76
C ALA A 93 -1.07 0.11 43.48
N GLU A 94 -1.26 -0.58 44.61
CA GLU A 94 -0.16 -1.26 45.32
C GLU A 94 0.45 -2.38 44.47
N TYR A 95 -0.37 -3.17 43.79
CA TYR A 95 0.08 -4.20 42.87
C TYR A 95 0.88 -3.60 41.70
N ALA A 96 0.33 -2.58 41.04
CA ALA A 96 0.95 -1.89 39.92
C ALA A 96 2.31 -1.30 40.31
N ALA A 97 2.37 -0.56 41.42
CA ALA A 97 3.60 0.01 41.95
C ALA A 97 4.64 -1.08 42.26
N SER A 98 4.22 -2.22 42.81
CA SER A 98 5.12 -3.35 43.05
C SER A 98 5.64 -3.94 41.75
N CYS A 99 4.80 -4.11 40.72
CA CYS A 99 5.23 -4.64 39.41
C CYS A 99 6.22 -3.71 38.71
N ILE A 100 5.92 -2.40 38.69
CA ILE A 100 6.80 -1.37 38.11
C ILE A 100 8.13 -1.29 38.87
N HIS A 101 8.09 -1.26 40.21
CA HIS A 101 9.30 -1.22 41.03
C HIS A 101 10.20 -2.46 40.85
N ARG A 102 9.60 -3.63 40.59
CA ARG A 102 10.33 -4.88 40.29
C ARG A 102 10.82 -4.96 38.84
N GLY A 103 10.55 -3.95 38.00
CA GLY A 103 10.91 -3.97 36.58
C GLY A 103 10.13 -4.99 35.75
N GLN A 104 8.96 -5.42 36.22
CA GLN A 104 8.11 -6.37 35.48
C GLN A 104 7.44 -5.71 34.27
N ILE A 105 7.21 -4.39 34.35
CA ILE A 105 6.73 -3.59 33.23
C ILE A 105 7.91 -2.77 32.68
N PRO A 106 8.33 -2.96 31.42
CA PRO A 106 9.44 -2.23 30.83
C PRO A 106 9.12 -0.75 30.68
N LEU A 107 10.15 0.11 30.72
CA LEU A 107 9.99 1.56 30.64
C LEU A 107 9.25 2.00 29.37
N ARG A 108 9.57 1.41 28.20
CA ARG A 108 8.88 1.70 26.93
C ARG A 108 7.37 1.52 27.03
N ALA A 109 6.89 0.43 27.65
CA ALA A 109 5.45 0.20 27.81
C ALA A 109 4.80 1.22 28.77
N GLN A 110 5.55 1.68 29.78
CA GLN A 110 5.11 2.76 30.66
C GLN A 110 5.01 4.09 29.90
N ILE A 111 5.98 4.40 29.03
CA ILE A 111 5.98 5.61 28.19
C ILE A 111 4.80 5.57 27.21
N ARG A 112 4.62 4.47 26.46
CA ARG A 112 3.49 4.31 25.52
C ARG A 112 2.14 4.46 26.20
N LEU A 113 1.95 3.90 27.41
CA LEU A 113 0.71 4.09 28.17
C LEU A 113 0.47 5.57 28.51
N LEU A 114 1.52 6.31 28.85
CA LEU A 114 1.43 7.74 29.09
C LEU A 114 1.09 8.49 27.79
N GLU A 115 1.74 8.18 26.67
CA GLU A 115 1.43 8.77 25.35
C GLU A 115 -0.04 8.55 24.97
N ASN A 116 -0.52 7.31 25.05
CA ASN A 116 -1.93 6.96 24.81
C ASN A 116 -2.88 7.75 25.73
N LEU A 117 -2.49 8.02 26.97
CA LEU A 117 -3.29 8.84 27.89
C LEU A 117 -3.33 10.31 27.44
N PHE A 118 -2.23 10.86 26.92
CA PHE A 118 -2.19 12.24 26.41
C PHE A 118 -2.89 12.40 25.05
N ASP A 119 -2.97 11.34 24.25
CA ASP A 119 -3.69 11.32 22.96
C ASP A 119 -5.21 11.13 23.09
N VAL A 120 -5.73 10.97 24.31
CA VAL A 120 -7.18 10.93 24.59
C VAL A 120 -7.87 12.20 24.06
N ASP A 121 -9.02 12.01 23.40
CA ASP A 121 -9.88 13.09 22.90
C ASP A 121 -10.21 14.16 23.98
N VAL A 122 -10.22 15.43 23.55
CA VAL A 122 -10.62 16.59 24.35
C VAL A 122 -12.06 16.52 24.87
N ASP A 123 -12.91 15.69 24.28
CA ASP A 123 -14.29 15.50 24.75
C ASP A 123 -14.37 14.75 26.10
N VAL A 124 -13.32 14.02 26.50
CA VAL A 124 -13.26 13.38 27.81
C VAL A 124 -13.19 14.45 28.91
N GLN A 125 -14.05 14.33 29.94
CA GLN A 125 -14.08 15.26 31.05
C GLN A 125 -12.71 15.38 31.74
N TYR A 126 -12.18 16.60 31.81
CA TYR A 126 -10.86 16.88 32.36
C TYR A 126 -10.64 16.28 33.75
N ALA A 127 -11.64 16.33 34.64
CA ALA A 127 -11.52 15.75 35.99
C ALA A 127 -11.37 14.22 35.97
N VAL A 128 -12.00 13.52 35.03
CA VAL A 128 -11.86 12.07 34.89
C VAL A 128 -10.46 11.72 34.40
N TRP A 129 -10.00 12.44 33.36
CA TRP A 129 -8.68 12.30 32.77
C TRP A 129 -7.56 12.63 33.78
N GLN A 130 -7.65 13.77 34.47
CA GLN A 130 -6.69 14.21 35.49
C GLN A 130 -6.61 13.21 36.66
N SER A 131 -7.74 12.67 37.10
CA SER A 131 -7.76 11.64 38.13
C SER A 131 -7.11 10.34 37.66
N THR A 132 -7.22 10.00 36.37
CA THR A 132 -6.52 8.87 35.77
C THR A 132 -5.02 9.13 35.75
N LEU A 133 -4.58 10.28 35.22
CA LEU A 133 -3.16 10.70 35.22
C LEU A 133 -2.54 10.64 36.63
N TYR A 134 -3.25 11.15 37.64
CA TYR A 134 -2.82 11.06 39.03
C TYR A 134 -2.64 9.62 39.49
N ALA A 135 -3.58 8.74 39.16
CA ALA A 135 -3.49 7.34 39.54
C ALA A 135 -2.27 6.66 38.88
N VAL A 136 -2.05 6.85 37.59
CA VAL A 136 -0.93 6.21 36.89
C VAL A 136 0.41 6.74 37.39
N VAL A 137 0.61 8.06 37.42
CA VAL A 137 1.90 8.65 37.81
C VAL A 137 2.15 8.50 39.32
N HIS A 138 1.18 8.89 40.15
CA HIS A 138 1.42 8.99 41.59
C HIS A 138 1.15 7.68 42.35
N GLN A 139 0.08 6.96 42.01
CA GLN A 139 -0.30 5.74 42.72
C GLN A 139 0.43 4.51 42.17
N TRP A 140 0.50 4.35 40.84
CA TRP A 140 1.21 3.23 40.22
C TRP A 140 2.72 3.47 40.12
N LYS A 141 3.20 4.69 40.38
CA LYS A 141 4.63 5.06 40.35
C LYS A 141 5.24 4.95 38.95
N LEU A 142 4.49 5.26 37.90
CA LEU A 142 5.12 5.55 36.61
C LEU A 142 6.07 6.76 36.73
N PRO A 143 7.13 6.82 35.91
CA PRO A 143 8.15 7.84 36.05
C PRO A 143 7.59 9.23 35.71
N GLY A 144 7.54 10.09 36.73
CA GLY A 144 6.92 11.41 36.65
C GLY A 144 7.57 12.34 35.63
N GLY A 145 8.89 12.24 35.45
CA GLY A 145 9.63 12.99 34.45
C GLY A 145 9.11 12.75 33.04
N TYR A 146 8.99 11.50 32.59
CA TYR A 146 8.45 11.18 31.26
C TYR A 146 7.02 11.69 31.08
N ALA A 147 6.15 11.58 32.10
CA ALA A 147 4.80 12.13 32.03
C ALA A 147 4.82 13.67 31.88
N MET A 148 5.74 14.35 32.55
CA MET A 148 5.96 15.79 32.40
C MET A 148 6.52 16.13 31.02
N GLY A 149 7.52 15.39 30.54
CA GLY A 149 8.11 15.56 29.21
C GLY A 149 7.09 15.41 28.09
N ILE A 150 6.27 14.36 28.12
CA ILE A 150 5.17 14.15 27.16
C ILE A 150 4.19 15.33 27.21
N ALA A 151 3.80 15.78 28.41
CA ALA A 151 2.91 16.94 28.56
C ALA A 151 3.49 18.21 27.92
N LEU A 152 4.80 18.46 28.10
CA LEU A 152 5.50 19.58 27.50
C LEU A 152 5.58 19.46 25.97
N ARG A 153 5.95 18.27 25.46
CA ARG A 153 6.01 17.96 24.02
C ARG A 153 4.67 18.22 23.36
N VAL A 154 3.60 17.61 23.88
CA VAL A 154 2.23 17.75 23.34
C VAL A 154 1.80 19.21 23.38
N ALA A 155 2.05 19.94 24.48
CA ALA A 155 1.63 21.33 24.61
C ALA A 155 2.34 22.28 23.62
N THR A 156 3.52 21.92 23.14
CA THR A 156 4.35 22.77 22.25
C THR A 156 4.35 22.35 20.78
N ASN A 157 3.88 21.13 20.46
CA ASN A 157 3.80 20.64 19.09
C ASN A 157 2.54 21.17 18.36
N VAL A 158 2.70 22.33 17.71
CA VAL A 158 1.64 23.02 16.95
C VAL A 158 1.18 22.22 15.71
N GLY A 159 2.06 21.41 15.13
CA GLY A 159 1.78 20.68 13.89
C GLY A 159 0.92 19.44 14.08
N SER A 160 1.04 18.78 15.23
CA SER A 160 0.40 17.48 15.49
C SER A 160 -0.85 17.58 16.37
N TYR A 161 -1.03 18.65 17.15
CA TYR A 161 -2.11 18.74 18.14
C TYR A 161 -2.91 20.03 18.05
N GLU A 162 -4.23 19.91 18.18
CA GLU A 162 -5.13 21.05 18.28
C GLU A 162 -4.85 21.88 19.56
N ARG A 163 -5.20 23.17 19.51
CA ARG A 163 -5.02 24.10 20.64
C ARG A 163 -5.63 23.61 21.95
N SER A 164 -6.83 23.00 21.90
CA SER A 164 -7.52 22.45 23.07
C SER A 164 -6.75 21.31 23.73
N HIS A 165 -6.19 20.39 22.94
CA HIS A 165 -5.29 19.32 23.42
C HIS A 165 -4.02 19.91 24.04
N ARG A 166 -3.43 20.91 23.40
CA ARG A 166 -2.23 21.60 23.89
C ARG A 166 -2.46 22.31 25.22
N GLU A 167 -3.58 23.01 25.37
CA GLU A 167 -3.97 23.67 26.62
C GLU A 167 -4.18 22.65 27.75
N ARG A 168 -4.83 21.52 27.46
CA ARG A 168 -4.97 20.41 28.41
C ARG A 168 -3.61 19.86 28.85
N ALA A 169 -2.68 19.66 27.92
CA ALA A 169 -1.34 19.16 28.20
C ALA A 169 -0.53 20.14 29.06
N ARG A 170 -0.62 21.46 28.79
CA ARG A 170 -0.05 22.50 29.67
C ARG A 170 -0.60 22.39 31.08
N ASP A 171 -1.92 22.29 31.23
CA ASP A 171 -2.57 22.20 32.55
C ASP A 171 -2.19 20.90 33.27
N ALA A 172 -1.98 19.82 32.53
CA ALA A 172 -1.48 18.56 33.04
C ALA A 172 -0.05 18.67 33.58
N PHE A 173 0.85 19.36 32.86
CA PHE A 173 2.20 19.63 33.35
C PHE A 173 2.15 20.40 34.68
N GLN A 174 1.35 21.47 34.74
CA GLN A 174 1.16 22.23 35.98
C GLN A 174 0.64 21.35 37.12
N PHE A 175 -0.33 20.48 36.82
CA PHE A 175 -0.88 19.53 37.77
C PHE A 175 0.18 18.55 38.28
N LEU A 176 0.96 17.93 37.39
CA LEU A 176 2.02 16.97 37.73
C LEU A 176 3.06 17.60 38.66
N VAL A 177 3.50 18.83 38.37
CA VAL A 177 4.40 19.59 39.25
C VAL A 177 3.74 19.84 40.61
N SER A 178 2.47 20.24 40.64
CA SER A 178 1.76 20.53 41.89
C SER A 178 1.58 19.31 42.81
N VAL A 179 1.52 18.10 42.25
CA VAL A 179 1.45 16.84 43.01
C VAL A 179 2.82 16.22 43.28
N GLY A 180 3.90 16.95 42.96
CA GLY A 180 5.27 16.57 43.28
C GLY A 180 5.88 15.54 42.33
N ALA A 181 5.45 15.46 41.08
CA ALA A 181 6.22 14.77 40.05
C ALA A 181 7.58 15.47 39.85
N GLN A 182 8.61 14.69 39.56
CA GLN A 182 9.99 15.17 39.40
C GLN A 182 10.63 14.43 38.22
N PHE A 183 11.53 15.11 37.53
CA PHE A 183 12.47 14.47 36.62
C PHE A 183 13.47 13.62 37.41
N SER A 184 14.01 12.59 36.79
CA SER A 184 15.04 11.74 37.39
C SER A 184 16.29 12.58 37.68
N ASN A 185 16.91 12.40 38.86
CA ASN A 185 18.09 13.15 39.33
C ASN A 185 19.39 12.90 38.53
N GLY A 186 19.30 12.62 37.23
CA GLY A 186 20.38 12.03 36.43
C GLY A 186 21.57 12.94 36.14
N LEU A 187 21.53 14.25 36.43
CA LEU A 187 22.34 15.21 35.69
C LEU A 187 23.14 16.22 36.52
N GLU A 188 23.70 15.80 37.66
CA GLU A 188 24.76 16.60 38.30
C GLU A 188 26.00 16.80 37.38
N THR A 189 26.10 16.08 36.26
CA THR A 189 27.29 16.02 35.38
C THR A 189 27.17 16.71 34.00
N LEU A 190 25.98 17.07 33.53
CA LEU A 190 25.80 17.62 32.18
C LEU A 190 26.24 19.08 31.92
N PRO A 191 26.30 20.03 32.88
CA PRO A 191 26.48 21.45 32.57
C PRO A 191 27.79 21.85 31.89
N HIS A 192 28.75 20.93 31.71
CA HIS A 192 30.12 21.29 31.29
C HIS A 192 30.59 20.72 29.95
N ASN A 193 29.89 19.77 29.33
CA ASN A 193 30.32 19.13 28.07
C ASN A 193 29.35 19.29 26.88
N LEU A 194 28.19 19.91 27.07
CA LEU A 194 27.22 20.08 25.99
C LEU A 194 27.52 21.36 25.18
N ASP A 195 28.11 21.19 23.99
CA ASP A 195 28.04 22.15 22.88
C ASP A 195 26.61 22.21 22.26
N VAL A 196 25.59 22.09 23.10
CA VAL A 196 24.16 22.13 22.72
C VAL A 196 23.72 23.55 22.38
N SER A 197 24.42 24.54 22.95
CA SER A 197 24.16 25.97 22.68
C SER A 197 24.34 26.35 21.21
N SER A 198 25.22 25.65 20.47
CA SER A 198 25.47 25.90 19.05
C SER A 198 24.47 25.17 18.12
N ARG A 199 23.63 24.30 18.68
CA ARG A 199 22.77 23.35 17.93
C ARG A 199 21.27 23.57 18.14
N ARG A 200 20.92 24.71 18.72
CA ARG A 200 19.54 25.15 18.92
C ARG A 200 18.82 25.12 17.58
N ARG A 201 17.75 24.31 17.47
CA ARG A 201 16.85 24.36 16.32
C ARG A 201 16.38 25.81 16.23
N ARG A 202 16.49 26.43 15.05
CA ARG A 202 15.76 27.67 14.78
C ARG A 202 14.28 27.28 14.83
N LEU A 203 13.66 27.32 16.00
CA LEU A 203 12.20 27.34 16.11
C LEU A 203 11.74 28.46 15.20
N ILE A 204 11.14 28.07 14.08
CA ILE A 204 10.23 28.84 13.23
C ILE A 204 10.59 30.33 13.26
N THR A 205 11.76 30.66 12.75
CA THR A 205 12.04 32.05 12.39
C THR A 205 11.46 32.26 11.01
N ASP A 206 10.46 33.13 10.98
CA ASP A 206 9.93 33.86 9.83
C ASP A 206 8.57 33.36 9.29
N ASN A 207 7.50 33.81 9.94
CA ASN A 207 6.25 34.32 9.32
C ASN A 207 4.98 33.45 9.26
N ALA A 208 4.79 32.40 10.07
CA ALA A 208 3.50 31.72 10.13
C ALA A 208 3.06 31.42 11.57
N LEU A 209 1.96 32.05 12.00
CA LEU A 209 1.14 31.79 13.20
C LEU A 209 1.47 32.61 14.48
N GLU A 210 1.19 33.91 14.46
CA GLU A 210 1.24 34.77 15.66
C GLU A 210 0.17 34.41 16.73
N ASP A 211 -0.85 33.60 16.41
CA ASP A 211 -1.94 33.24 17.33
C ASP A 211 -1.81 31.85 18.02
N ASP A 212 -0.99 30.93 17.48
CA ASP A 212 -0.78 29.57 18.06
C ASP A 212 0.45 29.46 18.99
N GLU A 213 1.22 30.54 19.10
CA GLU A 213 2.36 30.65 20.02
C GLU A 213 1.97 30.88 21.48
N ASP A 214 0.72 31.28 21.77
CA ASP A 214 0.34 31.70 23.12
C ASP A 214 0.43 30.55 24.15
N VAL A 215 0.01 29.33 23.78
CA VAL A 215 0.16 28.14 24.62
C VAL A 215 1.62 27.77 24.81
N THR A 216 2.43 27.75 23.73
CA THR A 216 3.87 27.44 23.81
C THR A 216 4.63 28.44 24.68
N GLN A 217 4.35 29.74 24.52
CA GLN A 217 4.91 30.78 25.38
C GLN A 217 4.45 30.64 26.84
N ALA A 218 3.19 30.28 27.07
CA ALA A 218 2.68 30.00 28.42
C ALA A 218 3.39 28.80 29.06
N VAL A 219 3.66 27.74 28.30
CA VAL A 219 4.44 26.58 28.74
C VAL A 219 5.86 26.99 29.12
N PHE A 220 6.56 27.78 28.30
CA PHE A 220 7.91 28.25 28.65
C PHE A 220 7.95 29.11 29.92
N ARG A 221 6.97 30.00 30.11
CA ARG A 221 6.85 30.77 31.37
C ARG A 221 6.59 29.86 32.56
N LEU A 222 5.82 28.79 32.37
CA LEU A 222 5.51 27.80 33.40
C LEU A 222 6.74 26.97 33.76
N ILE A 223 7.52 26.51 32.77
CA ILE A 223 8.83 25.86 32.95
C ILE A 223 9.74 26.77 33.79
N ASP A 224 9.98 28.00 33.34
CA ASP A 224 10.88 28.96 34.00
C ASP A 224 10.39 29.33 35.43
N GLY A 225 9.08 29.28 35.68
CA GLY A 225 8.48 29.67 36.95
C GLY A 225 8.32 28.55 37.99
N THR A 226 8.32 27.27 37.56
CA THR A 226 7.98 26.14 38.44
C THR A 226 9.10 25.12 38.61
N LEU A 227 10.00 24.98 37.64
CA LEU A 227 11.06 23.99 37.69
C LEU A 227 12.35 24.56 38.29
N PRO A 228 13.22 23.72 38.87
CA PRO A 228 14.61 24.09 39.18
C PRO A 228 15.33 24.60 37.93
N ALA A 229 16.29 25.51 38.10
CA ALA A 229 16.99 26.16 36.98
C ALA A 229 17.63 25.16 36.00
N THR A 230 18.16 24.05 36.50
CA THR A 230 18.76 22.99 35.67
C THR A 230 17.71 22.29 34.80
N ASP A 231 16.61 21.83 35.40
CA ASP A 231 15.54 21.12 34.68
C ASP A 231 14.82 22.05 33.70
N ALA A 232 14.62 23.31 34.09
CA ALA A 232 14.07 24.34 33.22
C ALA A 232 14.94 24.53 31.96
N PHE A 233 16.26 24.57 32.13
CA PHE A 233 17.20 24.67 31.02
C PHE A 233 17.14 23.45 30.10
N ILE A 234 17.13 22.23 30.66
CA ILE A 234 17.08 20.98 29.89
C ILE A 234 15.74 20.85 29.16
N ALA A 235 14.62 21.14 29.80
CA ALA A 235 13.29 21.13 29.16
C ALA A 235 13.21 22.09 27.98
N ARG A 236 13.77 23.30 28.12
CA ARG A 236 13.80 24.24 26.98
C ARG A 236 14.64 23.72 25.84
N ILE A 237 15.80 23.13 26.14
CA ILE A 237 16.62 22.47 25.13
C ILE A 237 15.81 21.37 24.47
N ALA A 238 15.26 20.42 25.22
CA ALA A 238 14.56 19.25 24.70
C ALA A 238 13.45 19.61 23.70
N LEU A 239 12.66 20.65 24.01
CA LEU A 239 11.58 21.14 23.14
C LEU A 239 12.08 21.91 21.90
N GLU A 240 13.33 22.36 21.92
CA GLU A 240 13.99 23.12 20.86
C GLU A 240 15.11 22.32 20.17
N TYR A 241 15.27 21.04 20.50
CA TYR A 241 16.42 20.25 20.07
C TYR A 241 16.07 19.39 18.87
N GLU A 242 17.00 19.32 17.92
CA GLU A 242 16.91 18.38 16.81
C GLU A 242 17.74 17.15 17.15
N VAL A 243 17.07 16.01 17.37
CA VAL A 243 17.73 14.77 17.76
C VAL A 243 18.80 14.41 16.74
N GLN A 244 20.01 14.13 17.21
CA GLN A 244 21.09 13.62 16.37
C GLN A 244 21.44 12.20 16.83
N CYS A 245 21.70 11.29 15.89
CA CYS A 245 22.11 9.91 16.20
C CYS A 245 23.47 9.83 16.92
N ASP A 246 24.23 10.93 16.92
CA ASP A 246 25.52 11.05 17.59
C ASP A 246 25.44 11.30 19.10
N ASP A 247 24.27 11.65 19.62
CA ASP A 247 24.12 12.07 21.01
C ASP A 247 24.38 10.94 22.01
N ASP A 248 24.88 11.34 23.18
CA ASP A 248 25.14 10.41 24.27
C ASP A 248 23.83 9.86 24.85
N VAL A 249 23.83 8.59 25.24
CA VAL A 249 22.64 7.88 25.76
C VAL A 249 22.05 8.55 26.99
N GLU A 250 22.88 9.01 27.91
CA GLU A 250 22.46 9.64 29.16
C GLU A 250 21.83 11.00 28.87
N VAL A 251 22.35 11.68 27.83
CA VAL A 251 21.80 12.93 27.31
C VAL A 251 20.45 12.69 26.65
N LEU A 252 20.34 11.72 25.75
CA LEU A 252 19.08 11.38 25.08
C LEU A 252 18.01 10.98 26.10
N THR A 253 18.35 10.13 27.06
CA THR A 253 17.43 9.72 28.14
C THR A 253 16.88 10.94 28.89
N ALA A 254 17.76 11.86 29.28
CA ALA A 254 17.33 13.06 29.97
C ALA A 254 16.51 13.99 29.09
N LEU A 255 16.91 14.20 27.83
CA LEU A 255 16.17 15.06 26.90
C LEU A 255 14.77 14.50 26.64
N VAL A 256 14.62 13.19 26.42
CA VAL A 256 13.32 12.53 26.24
C VAL A 256 12.46 12.68 27.49
N GLU A 257 13.05 12.45 28.66
CA GLU A 257 12.34 12.68 29.93
C GLU A 257 11.87 14.14 30.08
N HIS A 258 12.59 15.10 29.49
CA HIS A 258 12.27 16.52 29.51
C HIS A 258 11.45 17.02 28.30
N GLY A 259 10.99 16.12 27.43
CA GLY A 259 10.04 16.42 26.35
C GLY A 259 10.61 16.41 24.94
N LEU A 260 11.82 15.88 24.73
CA LEU A 260 12.34 15.61 23.40
C LEU A 260 11.50 14.50 22.75
N ASP A 261 11.11 14.71 21.51
CA ASP A 261 10.43 13.69 20.73
C ASP A 261 11.44 12.78 20.02
N ILE A 262 11.66 11.58 20.56
CA ILE A 262 12.61 10.62 19.99
C ILE A 262 12.15 10.04 18.64
N ASN A 263 10.85 10.16 18.35
CA ASN A 263 10.21 9.67 17.12
C ASN A 263 10.04 10.78 16.08
N GLU A 264 10.49 12.01 16.37
CA GLU A 264 10.42 13.07 15.37
C GLU A 264 11.30 12.73 14.17
N VAL A 265 10.70 12.84 13.00
CA VAL A 265 11.33 12.55 11.72
C VAL A 265 12.23 13.72 11.31
N GLU A 266 13.47 13.43 10.92
CA GLU A 266 14.44 14.41 10.47
C GLU A 266 13.98 15.09 9.16
N ARG A 267 14.07 16.43 9.13
CA ARG A 267 13.62 17.22 7.99
C ARG A 267 14.50 16.96 6.77
N GLY A 268 13.92 16.33 5.77
CA GLY A 268 14.53 16.13 4.45
C GLY A 268 14.99 14.72 4.16
N THR A 269 15.23 13.90 5.19
CA THR A 269 15.47 12.45 5.03
C THR A 269 14.18 11.66 5.20
N GLY A 270 13.28 12.10 6.07
CA GLY A 270 12.13 11.28 6.43
C GLY A 270 12.50 10.18 7.43
N GLU A 271 13.69 10.23 8.05
CA GLU A 271 14.18 9.21 8.99
C GLU A 271 14.01 9.63 10.45
N THR A 272 13.62 8.69 11.31
CA THR A 272 13.75 8.85 12.78
C THR A 272 15.20 8.64 13.23
N CYS A 273 15.53 9.07 14.45
CA CYS A 273 16.87 8.79 14.99
C CYS A 273 17.11 7.30 15.26
N PHE A 274 16.06 6.53 15.53
CA PHE A 274 16.17 5.07 15.64
C PHE A 274 16.56 4.43 14.31
N THR A 275 15.83 4.72 13.23
CA THR A 275 16.10 4.17 11.89
C THR A 275 17.51 4.51 11.41
N ARG A 276 17.93 5.77 11.56
CA ARG A 276 19.29 6.21 11.22
C ARG A 276 20.36 5.53 12.10
N ALA A 277 20.12 5.32 13.40
CA ALA A 277 21.06 4.61 14.26
C ALA A 277 21.26 3.15 13.83
N VAL A 278 20.21 2.47 13.37
CA VAL A 278 20.33 1.11 12.83
C VAL A 278 21.05 1.12 11.48
N TYR A 279 20.70 2.05 10.58
CA TYR A 279 21.38 2.23 9.30
C TYR A 279 22.89 2.46 9.46
N GLU A 280 23.28 3.30 10.42
CA GLU A 280 24.68 3.59 10.76
C GLU A 280 25.37 2.49 11.60
N ARG A 281 24.70 1.35 11.86
CA ARG A 281 25.22 0.23 12.66
C ARG A 281 25.57 0.59 14.09
N ARG A 282 24.83 1.52 14.68
CA ARG A 282 24.96 1.93 16.08
C ARG A 282 23.93 1.18 16.93
N LEU A 283 23.96 -0.15 16.86
CA LEU A 283 22.89 -1.02 17.35
C LEU A 283 22.67 -0.90 18.86
N ARG A 284 23.75 -0.73 19.64
CA ARG A 284 23.64 -0.42 21.07
C ARG A 284 22.94 0.91 21.38
N ARG A 285 23.09 1.91 20.52
CA ARG A 285 22.34 3.18 20.64
C ARG A 285 20.89 2.99 20.26
N ALA A 286 20.61 2.30 19.15
CA ALA A 286 19.25 1.96 18.74
C ALA A 286 18.51 1.18 19.84
N LEU A 287 19.17 0.19 20.44
CA LEU A 287 18.67 -0.56 21.60
C LEU A 287 18.27 0.38 22.73
N THR A 288 19.14 1.34 23.05
CA THR A 288 18.84 2.30 24.12
C THR A 288 17.71 3.25 23.76
N MET A 289 17.62 3.68 22.49
CA MET A 289 16.51 4.48 21.97
C MET A 289 15.18 3.74 22.15
N VAL A 290 15.12 2.44 21.82
CA VAL A 290 13.94 1.60 22.07
C VAL A 290 13.59 1.60 23.56
N MET A 291 14.57 1.45 24.45
CA MET A 291 14.35 1.45 25.90
C MET A 291 13.75 2.76 26.45
N ILE A 292 14.02 3.90 25.80
CA ILE A 292 13.51 5.22 26.19
C ILE A 292 12.30 5.68 25.38
N GLY A 293 11.66 4.78 24.61
CA GLY A 293 10.38 5.06 23.95
C GLY A 293 10.43 5.27 22.45
N ALA A 294 11.56 4.98 21.78
CA ALA A 294 11.58 5.01 20.32
C ALA A 294 10.60 3.99 19.74
N ASP A 295 9.86 4.44 18.74
CA ASP A 295 9.05 3.60 17.89
C ASP A 295 9.92 2.99 16.79
N PHE A 296 9.67 1.71 16.55
CA PHE A 296 10.36 0.90 15.55
C PHE A 296 9.35 0.15 14.66
N GLU A 297 8.05 0.37 14.89
CA GLU A 297 6.96 -0.32 14.20
C GLU A 297 6.17 0.61 13.29
N GLU A 298 6.48 1.92 13.30
CA GLU A 298 5.93 2.86 12.33
C GLU A 298 6.39 2.50 10.91
N ASP A 299 5.43 2.49 10.00
CA ASP A 299 5.57 2.12 8.59
C ASP A 299 6.31 3.21 7.78
N ASP A 300 7.49 3.66 8.24
CA ASP A 300 8.46 4.37 7.40
C ASP A 300 9.12 3.38 6.42
N VAL A 301 8.26 2.88 5.52
CA VAL A 301 8.37 1.77 4.54
C VAL A 301 9.38 2.05 3.41
N GLY A 302 10.44 2.82 3.65
CA GLY A 302 11.38 3.16 2.58
C GLY A 302 12.84 3.41 2.95
N LEU A 303 13.19 3.46 4.25
CA LEU A 303 14.49 3.98 4.68
C LEU A 303 15.41 2.96 5.31
N TRP A 304 14.96 1.73 5.48
CA TRP A 304 15.83 0.59 5.71
C TRP A 304 16.54 0.23 4.41
N GLY A 305 17.44 1.10 3.95
CA GLY A 305 18.30 0.79 2.81
C GLY A 305 19.02 -0.53 3.09
N THR A 306 18.94 -1.49 2.17
CA THR A 306 19.52 -2.84 2.31
C THR A 306 20.98 -2.73 2.73
N LEU A 307 21.26 -3.05 3.99
CA LEU A 307 22.62 -3.09 4.50
C LEU A 307 23.25 -4.43 4.09
N ASP A 308 23.73 -4.52 2.85
CA ASP A 308 24.19 -5.77 2.21
C ASP A 308 25.09 -6.66 3.11
N GLY A 309 24.59 -7.86 3.43
CA GLY A 309 25.40 -9.05 3.67
C GLY A 309 26.26 -9.09 4.94
N THR A 310 25.92 -8.31 5.96
CA THR A 310 26.66 -8.31 7.23
C THR A 310 26.10 -9.34 8.22
N GLU A 311 26.99 -10.01 8.93
CA GLU A 311 26.66 -10.88 10.06
C GLU A 311 26.02 -10.06 11.21
N ILE A 312 25.02 -10.64 11.88
CA ILE A 312 24.38 -10.05 13.07
C ILE A 312 25.30 -10.31 14.27
N ASP A 313 25.84 -9.26 14.87
CA ASP A 313 26.69 -9.33 16.05
C ASP A 313 25.86 -9.35 17.36
N ASP A 314 26.54 -9.46 18.50
CA ASP A 314 25.90 -9.51 19.83
C ASP A 314 24.96 -8.31 20.08
N ASP A 315 25.37 -7.09 19.67
CA ASP A 315 24.55 -5.88 19.82
C ASP A 315 23.28 -5.96 18.94
N GLY A 316 23.38 -6.58 17.75
CA GLY A 316 22.23 -6.85 16.89
C GLY A 316 21.27 -7.89 17.47
N VAL A 317 21.79 -8.93 18.11
CA VAL A 317 20.97 -9.91 18.83
C VAL A 317 20.23 -9.28 20.00
N ASP A 318 20.92 -8.44 20.79
CA ASP A 318 20.31 -7.71 21.90
C ASP A 318 19.22 -6.74 21.42
N LEU A 319 19.44 -6.06 20.29
CA LEU A 319 18.44 -5.21 19.66
C LEU A 319 17.22 -6.01 19.19
N LEU A 320 17.42 -7.09 18.42
CA LEU A 320 16.35 -7.95 17.91
C LEU A 320 15.48 -8.49 19.05
N THR A 321 16.09 -9.10 20.05
CA THR A 321 15.37 -9.67 21.20
C THR A 321 14.60 -8.61 21.98
N THR A 322 15.14 -7.39 22.06
CA THR A 322 14.46 -6.25 22.69
C THR A 322 13.28 -5.74 21.87
N MET A 323 13.44 -5.61 20.54
CA MET A 323 12.37 -5.24 19.63
C MET A 323 11.22 -6.25 19.70
N VAL A 324 11.50 -7.54 19.50
CA VAL A 324 10.51 -8.63 19.58
C VAL A 324 9.80 -8.65 20.92
N ARG A 325 10.53 -8.44 22.03
CA ARG A 325 9.95 -8.40 23.38
C ARG A 325 8.98 -7.24 23.59
N PHE A 326 9.17 -6.11 22.92
CA PHE A 326 8.37 -4.90 23.12
C PHE A 326 7.41 -4.57 21.97
N ALA A 327 7.47 -5.30 20.87
CA ALA A 327 6.65 -5.07 19.69
C ALA A 327 5.14 -5.28 19.95
N ILE A 328 4.32 -4.49 19.26
CA ILE A 328 2.89 -4.76 18.99
C ILE A 328 2.75 -6.05 18.21
N GLU A 329 3.53 -6.17 17.15
CA GLU A 329 3.56 -7.32 16.26
C GLU A 329 4.97 -7.92 16.25
N PRO A 330 5.31 -8.77 17.25
CA PRO A 330 6.66 -9.32 17.39
C PRO A 330 7.18 -10.03 16.14
N THR A 331 6.28 -10.67 15.39
CA THR A 331 6.57 -11.36 14.13
C THR A 331 6.91 -10.39 13.01
N LYS A 332 6.15 -9.28 12.89
CA LYS A 332 6.45 -8.18 11.96
C LYS A 332 7.79 -7.54 12.33
N ALA A 333 7.99 -7.18 13.59
CA ALA A 333 9.25 -6.58 14.07
C ALA A 333 10.47 -7.48 13.84
N PHE A 334 10.30 -8.81 13.98
CA PHE A 334 11.33 -9.78 13.63
C PHE A 334 11.66 -9.74 12.14
N VAL A 335 10.65 -9.81 11.27
CA VAL A 335 10.84 -9.78 9.80
C VAL A 335 11.42 -8.44 9.33
N ASP A 336 10.88 -7.32 9.82
CA ASP A 336 11.35 -5.97 9.51
C ASP A 336 12.82 -5.79 9.91
N PHE A 337 13.27 -6.43 11.01
CA PHE A 337 14.68 -6.47 11.38
C PHE A 337 15.50 -7.19 10.30
N PHE A 338 15.18 -8.43 9.90
CA PHE A 338 15.97 -9.11 8.86
C PHE A 338 15.91 -8.42 7.51
N GLU A 339 14.78 -7.80 7.16
CA GLU A 339 14.65 -6.95 5.97
C GLU A 339 15.67 -5.80 6.00
N ALA A 340 15.73 -5.08 7.12
CA ALA A 340 16.64 -3.95 7.29
C ALA A 340 18.11 -4.33 7.21
N PHE A 341 18.47 -5.51 7.71
CA PHE A 341 19.84 -6.00 7.72
C PHE A 341 20.21 -6.79 6.47
N SER A 342 19.24 -7.13 5.60
CA SER A 342 19.42 -8.05 4.46
C SER A 342 20.22 -9.30 4.85
N ALA A 343 19.95 -9.78 6.07
CA ALA A 343 20.64 -10.91 6.68
C ALA A 343 19.71 -12.13 6.65
N PRO A 344 20.21 -13.35 6.42
CA PRO A 344 19.36 -14.53 6.46
C PRO A 344 18.84 -14.78 7.87
N VAL A 345 17.61 -15.29 7.97
CA VAL A 345 17.06 -15.80 9.23
C VAL A 345 17.84 -17.08 9.59
N THR A 346 18.31 -17.17 10.83
CA THR A 346 18.96 -18.38 11.34
C THR A 346 18.10 -19.07 12.39
N ASP A 347 18.20 -20.40 12.46
CA ASP A 347 17.55 -21.24 13.48
C ASP A 347 17.75 -20.70 14.90
N ASP A 348 18.99 -20.32 15.24
CA ASP A 348 19.35 -19.84 16.57
C ASP A 348 18.64 -18.52 16.91
N LEU A 349 18.53 -17.59 15.96
CA LEU A 349 17.86 -16.30 16.17
C LEU A 349 16.34 -16.44 16.20
N LEU A 350 15.78 -17.32 15.37
CA LEU A 350 14.34 -17.62 15.38
C LEU A 350 13.91 -18.20 16.73
N VAL A 351 14.67 -19.17 17.25
CA VAL A 351 14.42 -19.79 18.57
C VAL A 351 14.62 -18.78 19.69
N LEU A 352 15.72 -18.02 19.67
CA LEU A 352 16.01 -17.02 20.69
C LEU A 352 14.93 -15.94 20.75
N ALA A 353 14.51 -15.39 19.61
CA ALA A 353 13.43 -14.40 19.55
C ALA A 353 12.10 -14.99 20.05
N GLY A 354 11.79 -16.23 19.68
CA GLY A 354 10.61 -16.94 20.17
C GLY A 354 10.60 -17.11 21.70
N ASP A 355 11.74 -17.47 22.29
CA ASP A 355 11.89 -17.61 23.76
C ASP A 355 11.68 -16.29 24.51
N HIS A 356 11.99 -15.16 23.87
CA HIS A 356 11.81 -13.82 24.44
C HIS A 356 10.36 -13.30 24.35
N GLN A 357 9.50 -13.91 23.53
CA GLN A 357 8.09 -13.61 23.53
C GLN A 357 7.37 -14.43 24.62
N MET A 358 7.13 -13.80 25.77
CA MET A 358 6.49 -14.43 26.95
C MET A 358 5.10 -15.04 26.70
N LEU A 359 4.48 -14.75 25.54
CA LEU A 359 3.13 -15.17 25.18
C LEU A 359 3.07 -16.44 24.33
N LEU A 360 4.16 -16.86 23.69
CA LEU A 360 4.14 -18.03 22.83
C LEU A 360 4.23 -19.31 23.65
N ARG A 361 3.12 -20.04 23.68
CA ARG A 361 3.09 -21.41 24.21
C ARG A 361 3.53 -22.45 23.17
N CYS A 362 3.70 -22.05 21.91
CA CYS A 362 3.99 -22.95 20.79
C CYS A 362 5.01 -22.31 19.82
N PRO A 363 6.25 -22.84 19.73
CA PRO A 363 7.25 -22.41 18.75
C PRO A 363 6.80 -22.57 17.28
N GLY A 364 5.92 -23.55 16.99
CA GLY A 364 5.37 -23.75 15.65
C GLY A 364 4.46 -22.61 15.19
N GLU A 365 3.64 -22.07 16.10
CA GLU A 365 2.78 -20.90 15.83
C GLU A 365 3.59 -19.63 15.57
N TRP A 366 4.70 -19.45 16.30
CA TRP A 366 5.67 -18.37 16.06
C TRP A 366 6.27 -18.44 14.66
N ALA A 367 6.87 -19.58 14.32
CA ALA A 367 7.49 -19.78 13.02
C ALA A 367 6.46 -19.61 11.89
N HIS A 368 5.23 -20.10 12.10
CA HIS A 368 4.12 -19.92 11.16
C HIS A 368 3.80 -18.45 10.93
N ASN A 369 3.64 -17.66 11.99
CA ASN A 369 3.37 -16.23 11.86
C ASN A 369 4.56 -15.46 11.24
N VAL A 370 5.80 -15.78 11.62
CA VAL A 370 7.01 -15.21 10.98
C VAL A 370 6.99 -15.49 9.48
N LEU A 371 6.72 -16.73 9.08
CA LEU A 371 6.62 -17.09 7.66
C LEU A 371 5.53 -16.29 6.93
N VAL A 372 4.37 -16.08 7.55
CA VAL A 372 3.28 -15.26 6.98
C VAL A 372 3.79 -13.85 6.68
N HIS A 373 4.47 -13.20 7.63
CA HIS A 373 5.00 -11.86 7.44
C HIS A 373 6.14 -11.81 6.42
N MET A 374 7.02 -12.80 6.37
CA MET A 374 8.06 -12.89 5.32
C MET A 374 7.45 -12.96 3.92
N VAL A 375 6.47 -13.85 3.75
CA VAL A 375 5.90 -14.11 2.42
C VAL A 375 5.02 -12.95 1.93
N THR A 376 4.29 -12.31 2.83
CA THR A 376 3.43 -11.14 2.51
C THR A 376 4.22 -9.81 2.46
N GLY A 377 5.35 -9.73 3.17
CA GLY A 377 6.26 -8.59 3.20
C GLY A 377 7.23 -8.53 2.01
N SER A 378 8.25 -7.66 2.11
CA SER A 378 9.31 -7.57 1.08
C SER A 378 10.36 -8.64 1.24
N TYR A 379 10.57 -9.11 2.47
CA TYR A 379 11.68 -9.98 2.83
C TYR A 379 11.38 -11.47 2.68
N CYS A 380 12.13 -12.14 1.81
CA CYS A 380 11.87 -13.53 1.38
C CYS A 380 13.00 -14.49 1.79
N ASP A 381 14.15 -13.95 2.17
CA ASP A 381 15.33 -14.76 2.44
C ASP A 381 15.13 -15.58 3.72
N GLY A 382 15.40 -16.88 3.66
CA GLY A 382 15.30 -17.77 4.82
C GLY A 382 13.94 -18.46 5.01
N ILE A 383 13.06 -18.48 4.01
CA ILE A 383 11.87 -19.35 4.03
C ILE A 383 12.27 -20.81 4.33
N ASP A 384 13.37 -21.28 3.73
CA ASP A 384 13.90 -22.64 3.95
C ASP A 384 14.34 -22.89 5.39
N ASP A 385 14.74 -21.84 6.11
CA ASP A 385 15.19 -21.92 7.50
C ASP A 385 13.99 -21.86 8.47
N VAL A 386 12.89 -21.18 8.11
CA VAL A 386 11.69 -21.08 8.96
C VAL A 386 10.77 -22.29 8.83
N LEU A 387 10.60 -22.85 7.61
CA LEU A 387 9.68 -23.96 7.35
C LEU A 387 9.87 -25.20 8.28
N PRO A 388 11.10 -25.64 8.62
CA PRO A 388 11.33 -26.79 9.49
C PRO A 388 10.78 -26.65 10.91
N PHE A 389 10.53 -25.41 11.37
CA PHE A 389 9.99 -25.14 12.71
C PHE A 389 8.46 -25.22 12.77
N ILE A 390 7.78 -25.25 11.62
CA ILE A 390 6.34 -25.41 11.55
C ILE A 390 6.03 -26.90 11.68
N GLU A 391 5.22 -27.26 12.68
CA GLU A 391 4.87 -28.66 12.91
C GLU A 391 4.21 -29.26 11.65
N PRO A 392 4.60 -30.47 11.20
CA PRO A 392 4.01 -31.08 10.00
C PRO A 392 2.48 -31.29 10.08
N SER A 393 1.92 -31.27 11.29
CA SER A 393 0.48 -31.36 11.54
C SER A 393 -0.25 -30.01 11.39
N GLN A 394 0.47 -28.89 11.39
CA GLN A 394 -0.08 -27.54 11.20
C GLN A 394 0.10 -27.15 9.74
N SER A 395 -0.99 -26.89 9.03
CA SER A 395 -0.90 -26.41 7.65
C SER A 395 -0.44 -24.95 7.66
N VAL A 396 0.51 -24.61 6.80
CA VAL A 396 0.98 -23.22 6.63
C VAL A 396 -0.15 -22.27 6.23
N PHE A 397 -1.25 -22.80 5.69
CA PHE A 397 -2.40 -22.00 5.29
C PHE A 397 -3.52 -21.92 6.33
N ASP A 398 -3.33 -22.42 7.54
CA ASP A 398 -4.37 -22.29 8.58
C ASP A 398 -4.36 -20.89 9.21
N GLY A 399 -5.54 -20.38 9.61
CA GLY A 399 -5.66 -19.13 10.36
C GLY A 399 -5.20 -17.90 9.57
N VAL A 400 -4.21 -17.17 10.09
CA VAL A 400 -3.63 -16.00 9.39
C VAL A 400 -2.95 -16.39 8.07
N GLY A 401 -2.53 -17.66 7.96
CA GLY A 401 -1.88 -18.24 6.80
C GLY A 401 -2.76 -18.36 5.56
N GLU A 402 -4.08 -18.31 5.71
CA GLU A 402 -5.01 -18.42 4.57
C GLU A 402 -4.77 -17.32 3.53
N THR A 403 -4.30 -16.15 3.97
CA THR A 403 -4.08 -14.98 3.11
C THR A 403 -2.73 -14.95 2.42
N ILE A 404 -1.78 -15.84 2.79
CA ILE A 404 -0.40 -15.84 2.28
C ILE A 404 -0.37 -15.83 0.75
N LEU A 405 -1.14 -16.70 0.10
CA LEU A 405 -1.10 -16.84 -1.37
C LEU A 405 -1.70 -15.63 -2.08
N ARG A 406 -2.71 -14.99 -1.48
CA ARG A 406 -3.31 -13.77 -2.04
C ARG A 406 -2.28 -12.64 -2.14
N ASP A 407 -1.44 -12.49 -1.12
CA ASP A 407 -0.50 -11.38 -0.98
C ASP A 407 0.94 -11.76 -1.37
N PHE A 408 1.13 -12.98 -1.88
CA PHE A 408 2.43 -13.50 -2.31
C PHE A 408 3.03 -12.65 -3.44
N ARG A 409 4.27 -12.17 -3.27
CA ARG A 409 4.97 -11.37 -4.28
C ARG A 409 5.58 -12.24 -5.38
N LEU A 410 4.93 -12.31 -6.54
CA LEU A 410 5.39 -13.12 -7.68
C LEU A 410 6.54 -12.52 -8.50
N CYS A 411 6.95 -11.27 -8.24
CA CYS A 411 8.01 -10.58 -9.01
C CYS A 411 9.44 -11.07 -8.73
N ARG A 412 9.59 -12.26 -8.14
CA ARG A 412 10.85 -12.86 -7.72
C ARG A 412 11.23 -13.98 -8.69
N VAL A 413 12.53 -14.23 -8.85
CA VAL A 413 13.05 -15.22 -9.82
C VAL A 413 12.70 -16.66 -9.42
N ASP A 414 12.59 -16.91 -8.12
CA ASP A 414 12.37 -18.20 -7.47
C ASP A 414 10.94 -18.38 -6.92
N ALA A 415 10.01 -17.47 -7.25
CA ALA A 415 8.64 -17.49 -6.74
C ALA A 415 7.92 -18.85 -6.93
N LEU A 416 8.13 -19.53 -8.05
CA LEU A 416 7.53 -20.84 -8.30
C LEU A 416 8.11 -21.94 -7.39
N ASP A 417 9.41 -21.90 -7.12
CA ASP A 417 10.08 -22.85 -6.24
C ASP A 417 9.62 -22.63 -4.79
N GLU A 418 9.52 -21.38 -4.34
CA GLU A 418 8.95 -21.01 -3.04
C GLU A 418 7.50 -21.45 -2.88
N LEU A 419 6.62 -21.15 -3.85
CA LEU A 419 5.23 -21.61 -3.86
C LEU A 419 5.16 -23.14 -3.76
N SER A 420 6.03 -23.84 -4.49
CA SER A 420 6.10 -25.30 -4.47
C SER A 420 6.53 -25.84 -3.11
N LYS A 421 7.49 -25.19 -2.43
CA LYS A 421 7.93 -25.56 -1.08
C LYS A 421 6.83 -25.30 -0.05
N ILE A 422 6.25 -24.11 -0.03
CA ILE A 422 5.17 -23.72 0.91
C ILE A 422 3.97 -24.67 0.76
N SER A 423 3.60 -25.00 -0.48
CA SER A 423 2.46 -25.91 -0.73
C SER A 423 2.69 -27.35 -0.26
N GLN A 424 3.94 -27.81 -0.10
CA GLN A 424 4.23 -29.14 0.44
C GLN A 424 3.97 -29.23 1.94
N MET A 425 3.93 -28.08 2.63
CA MET A 425 3.64 -27.95 4.05
C MET A 425 2.15 -27.74 4.35
N ALA A 426 1.28 -27.97 3.36
CA ALA A 426 -0.15 -27.82 3.50
C ALA A 426 -0.90 -29.07 3.01
N THR A 427 -2.10 -29.27 3.54
CA THR A 427 -3.03 -30.24 2.95
C THR A 427 -3.55 -29.71 1.61
N PRO A 428 -3.90 -30.59 0.64
CA PRO A 428 -4.51 -30.16 -0.62
C PRO A 428 -5.74 -29.28 -0.40
N GLU A 429 -6.55 -29.57 0.62
CA GLU A 429 -7.75 -28.81 0.95
C GLU A 429 -7.42 -27.39 1.44
N ALA A 430 -6.45 -27.24 2.35
CA ALA A 430 -6.05 -25.92 2.86
C ALA A 430 -5.40 -25.07 1.75
N LEU A 431 -4.62 -25.70 0.87
CA LEU A 431 -4.03 -25.04 -0.29
C LEU A 431 -5.10 -24.50 -1.26
N VAL A 432 -6.15 -25.28 -1.54
CA VAL A 432 -7.29 -24.81 -2.36
C VAL A 432 -7.94 -23.60 -1.69
N VAL A 433 -8.24 -23.68 -0.40
CA VAL A 433 -8.88 -22.56 0.33
C VAL A 433 -8.03 -21.30 0.26
N ALA A 434 -6.71 -21.39 0.51
CA ALA A 434 -5.80 -20.26 0.45
C ALA A 434 -5.65 -19.68 -0.97
N LEU A 435 -5.57 -20.53 -1.99
CA LEU A 435 -5.55 -20.09 -3.39
C LEU A 435 -6.82 -19.32 -3.73
N GLU A 436 -7.95 -19.79 -3.24
CA GLU A 436 -9.26 -19.23 -3.55
C GLU A 436 -9.62 -17.99 -2.74
N GLN A 437 -8.76 -17.56 -1.79
CA GLN A 437 -8.94 -16.33 -1.04
C GLN A 437 -8.98 -15.10 -1.93
N THR A 438 -9.88 -14.18 -1.57
CA THR A 438 -10.09 -12.91 -2.26
C THR A 438 -10.02 -11.78 -1.23
N SER A 439 -9.43 -10.65 -1.62
CA SER A 439 -9.54 -9.41 -0.82
C SER A 439 -10.92 -8.77 -0.97
N ASP A 440 -11.19 -7.73 -0.19
CA ASP A 440 -12.42 -6.92 -0.29
C ASP A 440 -12.61 -6.29 -1.67
N SER A 441 -11.52 -6.04 -2.41
CA SER A 441 -11.57 -5.53 -3.80
C SER A 441 -11.72 -6.63 -4.85
N GLY A 442 -11.75 -7.90 -4.45
CA GLY A 442 -11.77 -9.06 -5.34
C GLY A 442 -10.39 -9.49 -5.85
N ARG A 443 -9.30 -8.89 -5.35
CA ARG A 443 -7.91 -9.26 -5.71
C ARG A 443 -7.57 -10.67 -5.23
N THR A 444 -6.82 -11.40 -6.06
CA THR A 444 -6.29 -12.75 -5.83
C THR A 444 -4.81 -12.83 -6.26
N ILE A 445 -4.14 -13.96 -6.03
CA ILE A 445 -2.78 -14.22 -6.54
C ILE A 445 -2.64 -14.02 -8.05
N LEU A 446 -3.74 -14.19 -8.81
CA LEU A 446 -3.75 -14.00 -10.26
C LEU A 446 -3.65 -12.52 -10.66
N HIS A 447 -3.94 -11.60 -9.74
CA HIS A 447 -3.87 -10.16 -9.95
C HIS A 447 -2.49 -9.61 -9.52
N SER A 448 -1.47 -10.06 -10.26
CA SER A 448 -0.07 -9.67 -10.07
C SER A 448 0.58 -9.36 -11.41
N SER A 449 1.39 -8.31 -11.51
CA SER A 449 2.02 -7.88 -12.79
C SER A 449 3.07 -8.88 -13.30
N CYS A 450 3.74 -9.59 -12.40
CA CYS A 450 4.83 -10.52 -12.72
C CYS A 450 4.37 -11.97 -12.91
N MET A 451 3.12 -12.19 -13.30
CA MET A 451 2.62 -13.53 -13.56
C MET A 451 3.43 -14.20 -14.69
N THR A 452 3.81 -15.46 -14.49
CA THR A 452 4.44 -16.30 -15.53
C THR A 452 3.53 -17.45 -15.90
N LEU A 453 3.75 -18.04 -17.10
CA LEU A 453 2.96 -19.18 -17.54
C LEU A 453 3.02 -20.35 -16.56
N ASP A 454 4.19 -20.59 -15.98
CA ASP A 454 4.41 -21.74 -15.09
C ASP A 454 3.70 -21.52 -13.75
N ILE A 455 3.73 -20.30 -13.20
CA ILE A 455 2.95 -19.95 -12.00
C ILE A 455 1.45 -20.05 -12.30
N PHE A 456 0.99 -19.53 -13.44
CA PHE A 456 -0.43 -19.62 -13.82
C PHE A 456 -0.90 -21.07 -13.91
N LYS A 457 -0.13 -21.95 -14.57
CA LYS A 457 -0.43 -23.38 -14.64
C LYS A 457 -0.40 -24.04 -13.26
N TRP A 458 0.57 -23.69 -12.44
CA TRP A 458 0.68 -24.20 -11.07
C TRP A 458 -0.58 -23.89 -10.26
N VAL A 459 -1.10 -22.65 -10.35
CA VAL A 459 -2.38 -22.25 -9.73
C VAL A 459 -3.54 -23.03 -10.35
N GLN A 460 -3.62 -23.11 -11.68
CA GLN A 460 -4.72 -23.76 -12.40
C GLN A 460 -4.84 -25.25 -12.07
N GLU A 461 -3.72 -25.94 -11.86
CA GLU A 461 -3.69 -27.37 -11.50
C GLU A 461 -4.22 -27.65 -10.09
N ARG A 462 -4.27 -26.64 -9.22
CA ARG A 462 -4.55 -26.79 -7.78
C ARG A 462 -5.85 -26.14 -7.36
N ALA A 463 -6.25 -25.03 -7.98
CA ALA A 463 -7.51 -24.35 -7.68
C ALA A 463 -8.70 -24.93 -8.46
N SER A 464 -9.94 -24.64 -8.02
CA SER A 464 -11.11 -25.05 -8.80
C SER A 464 -11.21 -24.26 -10.10
N MET A 465 -11.53 -24.95 -11.20
CA MET A 465 -11.64 -24.30 -12.52
C MET A 465 -12.74 -23.22 -12.54
N LEU A 466 -13.79 -23.39 -11.74
CA LEU A 466 -14.85 -22.39 -11.58
C LEU A 466 -14.31 -21.11 -10.92
N TRP A 467 -13.50 -21.25 -9.88
CA TRP A 467 -12.84 -20.12 -9.24
C TRP A 467 -11.86 -19.44 -10.19
N VAL A 468 -10.98 -20.19 -10.85
CA VAL A 468 -9.99 -19.63 -11.80
C VAL A 468 -10.69 -18.77 -12.85
N LYS A 469 -11.77 -19.30 -13.45
CA LYS A 469 -12.57 -18.55 -14.44
C LYS A 469 -13.18 -17.28 -13.86
N THR A 470 -13.69 -17.35 -12.64
CA THR A 470 -14.29 -16.19 -11.95
C THR A 470 -13.24 -15.13 -11.67
N ALA A 471 -12.11 -15.52 -11.08
CA ALA A 471 -10.99 -14.64 -10.77
C ALA A 471 -10.42 -13.96 -12.03
N LEU A 472 -10.24 -14.68 -13.13
CA LEU A 472 -9.75 -14.11 -14.40
C LEU A 472 -10.72 -13.11 -15.05
N LYS A 473 -12.02 -13.20 -14.75
CA LYS A 473 -13.06 -12.27 -15.23
C LYS A 473 -13.26 -11.08 -14.29
N THR A 474 -12.88 -11.20 -13.02
CA THR A 474 -12.95 -10.11 -12.05
C THR A 474 -12.05 -8.97 -12.50
N LYS A 475 -12.54 -7.74 -12.36
CA LYS A 475 -11.75 -6.53 -12.56
C LYS A 475 -11.52 -5.86 -11.21
N VAL A 476 -10.25 -5.66 -10.86
CA VAL A 476 -9.82 -4.96 -9.65
C VAL A 476 -9.34 -3.58 -10.10
N ASP A 477 -9.93 -2.52 -9.54
CA ASP A 477 -9.65 -1.13 -9.94
C ASP A 477 -9.80 -0.87 -11.45
N GLY A 478 -10.68 -1.63 -12.10
CA GLY A 478 -10.93 -1.54 -13.54
C GLY A 478 -9.98 -2.36 -14.43
N GLN A 479 -8.99 -3.04 -13.84
CA GLN A 479 -8.01 -3.88 -14.54
C GLN A 479 -8.32 -5.37 -14.35
N SER A 480 -8.25 -6.13 -15.44
CA SER A 480 -8.30 -7.60 -15.40
C SER A 480 -6.94 -8.20 -15.01
N CYS A 481 -6.88 -9.49 -14.70
CA CYS A 481 -5.59 -10.19 -14.56
C CYS A 481 -4.72 -10.00 -15.81
N LEU A 482 -5.30 -10.13 -17.01
CA LEU A 482 -4.54 -10.01 -18.25
C LEU A 482 -4.01 -8.58 -18.48
N ASP A 483 -4.73 -7.54 -18.01
CA ASP A 483 -4.19 -6.17 -18.00
C ASP A 483 -2.90 -6.07 -17.21
N LEU A 484 -2.89 -6.62 -16.00
CA LEU A 484 -1.74 -6.57 -15.11
C LEU A 484 -0.55 -7.32 -15.72
N TRP A 485 -0.79 -8.49 -16.30
CA TRP A 485 0.26 -9.33 -16.89
C TRP A 485 0.91 -8.68 -18.12
N LEU A 486 0.17 -7.82 -18.84
CA LEU A 486 0.65 -7.12 -20.03
C LEU A 486 1.34 -5.80 -19.71
N HIS A 487 1.27 -5.31 -18.47
CA HIS A 487 1.84 -4.01 -18.11
C HIS A 487 3.37 -4.01 -18.11
N GLU A 488 3.98 -5.11 -17.65
CA GLU A 488 5.44 -5.21 -17.47
C GLU A 488 6.11 -6.29 -18.35
N ALA A 489 5.33 -7.23 -18.89
CA ALA A 489 5.88 -8.32 -19.69
C ALA A 489 6.22 -7.87 -21.12
N SER A 490 7.33 -8.40 -21.66
CA SER A 490 7.51 -8.37 -23.11
C SER A 490 6.44 -9.22 -23.77
N LEU A 491 6.00 -8.86 -24.97
CA LEU A 491 4.93 -9.59 -25.64
C LEU A 491 5.29 -11.06 -25.90
N ASP A 492 6.56 -11.36 -26.19
CA ASP A 492 7.02 -12.75 -26.38
C ASP A 492 6.79 -13.61 -25.11
N GLN A 493 6.92 -13.00 -23.93
CA GLN A 493 6.60 -13.64 -22.65
C GLN A 493 5.09 -13.69 -22.38
N ALA A 494 4.34 -12.69 -22.85
CA ALA A 494 2.91 -12.59 -22.64
C ALA A 494 2.07 -13.48 -23.57
N ILE A 495 2.52 -13.79 -24.78
CA ILE A 495 1.75 -14.62 -25.74
C ILE A 495 1.34 -15.98 -25.13
N PRO A 496 2.25 -16.76 -24.53
CA PRO A 496 1.86 -18.01 -23.89
C PRO A 496 0.84 -17.83 -22.77
N LEU A 497 0.91 -16.72 -22.02
CA LEU A 497 -0.04 -16.35 -20.98
C LEU A 497 -1.41 -15.98 -21.55
N ILE A 498 -1.47 -15.18 -22.61
CA ILE A 498 -2.71 -14.83 -23.32
C ILE A 498 -3.40 -16.11 -23.80
N HIS A 499 -2.64 -17.04 -24.37
CA HIS A 499 -3.18 -18.32 -24.83
C HIS A 499 -3.74 -19.14 -23.67
N ALA A 500 -3.01 -19.25 -22.56
CA ALA A 500 -3.45 -19.97 -21.37
C ALA A 500 -4.70 -19.32 -20.73
N TYR A 501 -4.74 -17.99 -20.67
CA TYR A 501 -5.91 -17.21 -20.26
C TYR A 501 -7.13 -17.52 -21.14
N GLY A 502 -6.96 -17.44 -22.46
CA GLY A 502 -8.02 -17.71 -23.43
C GLY A 502 -8.57 -19.13 -23.30
N GLN A 503 -7.70 -20.13 -23.10
CA GLN A 503 -8.11 -21.51 -22.85
C GLN A 503 -8.90 -21.64 -21.54
N ALA A 504 -8.44 -21.00 -20.46
CA ALA A 504 -9.08 -21.07 -19.16
C ALA A 504 -10.47 -20.41 -19.15
N VAL A 505 -10.61 -19.26 -19.81
CA VAL A 505 -11.89 -18.54 -19.90
C VAL A 505 -12.82 -19.18 -20.93
N GLY A 506 -12.27 -19.67 -22.05
CA GLY A 506 -12.99 -20.03 -23.27
C GLY A 506 -13.50 -21.47 -23.36
N ALA A 507 -13.13 -22.38 -22.44
CA ALA A 507 -13.51 -23.79 -22.45
C ALA A 507 -15.04 -24.08 -22.47
N HIS A 508 -15.91 -23.07 -22.27
CA HIS A 508 -17.36 -23.22 -22.25
C HIS A 508 -18.17 -22.20 -23.09
N GLU A 509 -17.54 -21.19 -23.72
CA GLU A 509 -18.24 -20.00 -24.27
C GLU A 509 -18.02 -19.76 -25.78
N ASN A 510 -17.92 -20.81 -26.62
CA ASN A 510 -17.63 -20.70 -28.08
C ASN A 510 -16.34 -19.91 -28.42
N LEU A 511 -15.50 -19.63 -27.42
CA LEU A 511 -14.25 -18.90 -27.54
C LEU A 511 -13.07 -19.80 -27.92
N GLN A 512 -13.31 -21.08 -28.22
CA GLN A 512 -12.24 -22.01 -28.67
C GLN A 512 -11.59 -21.54 -29.98
N ASP A 513 -12.31 -20.76 -30.78
CA ASP A 513 -11.82 -20.17 -32.04
C ASP A 513 -11.46 -18.68 -31.89
N ALA A 514 -11.49 -18.12 -30.67
CA ALA A 514 -11.12 -16.72 -30.45
C ALA A 514 -9.62 -16.55 -30.66
N SER A 515 -9.25 -15.52 -31.42
CA SER A 515 -7.85 -15.20 -31.65
C SER A 515 -7.19 -14.61 -30.40
N LEU A 516 -5.85 -14.54 -30.37
CA LEU A 516 -5.13 -13.90 -29.26
C LEU A 516 -5.53 -12.43 -29.12
N TYR A 517 -5.76 -11.74 -30.24
CA TYR A 517 -6.27 -10.37 -30.21
C TYR A 517 -7.64 -10.30 -29.55
N ASP A 518 -8.55 -11.21 -29.90
CA ASP A 518 -9.91 -11.19 -29.37
C ASP A 518 -9.91 -11.38 -27.85
N VAL A 519 -9.06 -12.26 -27.34
CA VAL A 519 -8.85 -12.47 -25.91
C VAL A 519 -8.41 -11.18 -25.22
N VAL A 520 -7.39 -10.51 -25.77
CA VAL A 520 -6.87 -9.25 -25.22
C VAL A 520 -7.93 -8.15 -25.29
N ALA A 521 -8.64 -8.00 -26.42
CA ALA A 521 -9.65 -6.97 -26.62
C ALA A 521 -10.84 -7.09 -25.65
N MET A 522 -11.24 -8.32 -25.30
CA MET A 522 -12.34 -8.56 -24.35
C MET A 522 -11.92 -8.38 -22.90
N ALA A 523 -10.71 -8.81 -22.54
CA ALA A 523 -10.24 -8.82 -21.16
C ALA A 523 -9.70 -7.45 -20.71
N CYS A 524 -8.94 -6.80 -21.59
CA CYS A 524 -8.12 -5.66 -21.23
C CYS A 524 -8.84 -4.32 -21.22
N SER A 525 -8.29 -3.40 -20.44
CA SER A 525 -8.62 -1.98 -20.40
C SER A 525 -8.17 -1.25 -21.66
N GLU A 526 -8.77 -0.09 -21.89
CA GLU A 526 -8.43 0.77 -23.01
C GLU A 526 -6.98 1.26 -22.98
N GLU A 527 -6.40 1.39 -21.78
CA GLU A 527 -5.00 1.78 -21.60
C GLU A 527 -4.03 0.74 -22.16
N THR A 528 -4.20 -0.52 -21.75
CA THR A 528 -3.44 -1.65 -22.28
C THR A 528 -3.60 -1.76 -23.81
N LEU A 529 -4.83 -1.61 -24.31
CA LEU A 529 -5.09 -1.67 -25.75
C LEU A 529 -4.45 -0.50 -26.52
N VAL A 530 -4.31 0.69 -25.91
CA VAL A 530 -3.59 1.83 -26.51
C VAL A 530 -2.11 1.52 -26.61
N THR A 531 -1.51 1.04 -25.53
CA THR A 531 -0.10 0.68 -25.47
C THR A 531 0.24 -0.37 -26.52
N ILE A 532 -0.53 -1.46 -26.59
CA ILE A 532 -0.36 -2.52 -27.59
C ILE A 532 -0.55 -1.98 -29.02
N SER A 533 -1.55 -1.12 -29.25
CA SER A 533 -1.77 -0.53 -30.58
C SER A 533 -0.67 0.43 -31.04
N GLY A 534 0.11 0.97 -30.10
CA GLY A 534 1.26 1.82 -30.38
C GLY A 534 2.49 1.03 -30.84
N ASP A 535 2.61 -0.24 -30.46
CA ASP A 535 3.69 -1.12 -30.89
C ASP A 535 3.24 -2.06 -32.02
N ARG A 536 3.66 -1.73 -33.25
CA ARG A 536 3.31 -2.52 -34.45
C ARG A 536 3.76 -3.97 -34.35
N ALA A 537 4.90 -4.26 -33.71
CA ALA A 537 5.39 -5.62 -33.57
C ALA A 537 4.45 -6.43 -32.65
N SER A 538 4.05 -5.83 -31.53
CA SER A 538 3.08 -6.44 -30.63
C SER A 538 1.73 -6.67 -31.26
N LEU A 539 1.23 -5.65 -31.94
CA LEU A 539 -0.03 -5.73 -32.67
C LEU A 539 0.03 -6.86 -33.71
N PHE A 540 1.08 -6.89 -34.54
CA PHE A 540 1.27 -7.92 -35.55
C PHE A 540 1.25 -9.35 -34.97
N ALA A 541 1.98 -9.59 -33.88
CA ALA A 541 2.07 -10.92 -33.29
C ALA A 541 0.70 -11.40 -32.77
N LEU A 542 -0.09 -10.53 -32.12
CA LEU A 542 -1.45 -10.86 -31.68
C LEU A 542 -2.38 -11.19 -32.86
N TYR A 543 -2.32 -10.39 -33.93
CA TYR A 543 -3.20 -10.54 -35.09
C TYR A 543 -2.83 -11.65 -36.07
N SER A 544 -1.54 -11.97 -36.21
CA SER A 544 -1.09 -12.98 -37.17
C SER A 544 -1.78 -14.34 -36.95
N SER A 545 -2.10 -14.66 -35.70
CA SER A 545 -2.88 -15.85 -35.31
C SER A 545 -4.35 -15.79 -35.75
N ALA A 546 -4.96 -14.61 -35.73
CA ALA A 546 -6.38 -14.35 -36.02
C ALA A 546 -6.72 -14.41 -37.51
N THR A 547 -5.81 -13.89 -38.34
CA THR A 547 -6.10 -13.58 -39.74
C THR A 547 -5.52 -14.59 -40.74
N GLY A 548 -4.70 -15.53 -40.27
CA GLY A 548 -3.99 -16.52 -41.09
C GLY A 548 -4.86 -17.27 -42.11
N PRO A 549 -6.06 -17.78 -41.75
CA PRO A 549 -6.91 -18.52 -42.68
C PRO A 549 -7.41 -17.73 -43.89
N ASP A 550 -7.59 -16.41 -43.76
CA ASP A 550 -8.19 -15.56 -44.79
C ASP A 550 -7.15 -14.73 -45.56
N HIS A 551 -5.87 -14.82 -45.18
CA HIS A 551 -4.75 -14.15 -45.88
C HIS A 551 -4.68 -14.49 -47.35
N GLN A 552 -4.95 -15.75 -47.73
CA GLN A 552 -4.91 -16.16 -49.13
C GLN A 552 -5.98 -15.45 -49.97
N SER A 553 -7.22 -15.38 -49.45
CA SER A 553 -8.34 -14.70 -50.09
C SER A 553 -8.09 -13.20 -50.21
N LEU A 554 -7.56 -12.58 -49.15
CA LEU A 554 -7.22 -11.16 -49.17
C LEU A 554 -6.07 -10.87 -50.16
N HIS A 555 -5.03 -11.70 -50.17
CA HIS A 555 -3.91 -11.57 -51.10
C HIS A 555 -4.38 -11.71 -52.56
N GLU A 556 -5.28 -12.64 -52.85
CA GLU A 556 -5.90 -12.75 -54.18
C GLU A 556 -6.66 -11.47 -54.56
N LEU A 557 -7.41 -10.86 -53.63
CA LEU A 557 -8.11 -9.60 -53.87
C LEU A 557 -7.15 -8.41 -54.08
N LEU A 558 -6.08 -8.32 -53.28
CA LEU A 558 -5.08 -7.25 -53.36
C LEU A 558 -4.25 -7.31 -54.65
N THR A 559 -3.97 -8.51 -55.15
CA THR A 559 -3.15 -8.73 -56.36
C THR A 559 -3.97 -8.82 -57.65
N SER A 560 -5.29 -9.01 -57.55
CA SER A 560 -6.16 -9.10 -58.71
C SER A 560 -6.32 -7.77 -59.45
N PRO A 561 -6.42 -7.77 -60.79
CA PRO A 561 -6.79 -6.59 -61.55
C PRO A 561 -8.12 -6.02 -61.04
N ARG A 562 -8.22 -4.69 -60.93
CA ARG A 562 -9.41 -3.99 -60.41
C ARG A 562 -10.73 -4.40 -61.10
N GLU A 563 -10.66 -4.73 -62.38
CA GLU A 563 -11.81 -5.16 -63.19
C GLU A 563 -12.37 -6.53 -62.75
N ARG A 564 -11.55 -7.37 -62.10
CA ARG A 564 -11.92 -8.70 -61.62
C ARG A 564 -12.43 -8.69 -60.18
N THR A 565 -12.08 -7.70 -59.36
CA THR A 565 -12.47 -7.63 -57.95
C THR A 565 -13.99 -7.77 -57.73
N PRO A 566 -14.89 -7.09 -58.47
CA PRO A 566 -16.33 -7.26 -58.28
C PRO A 566 -16.81 -8.69 -58.56
N SER A 567 -16.23 -9.35 -59.58
CA SER A 567 -16.57 -10.73 -59.92
C SER A 567 -16.07 -11.74 -58.90
N LEU A 568 -14.93 -11.47 -58.26
CA LEU A 568 -14.41 -12.30 -57.16
C LEU A 568 -15.31 -12.16 -55.94
N LEU A 569 -15.62 -10.93 -55.54
CA LEU A 569 -16.50 -10.64 -54.40
C LEU A 569 -17.90 -11.24 -54.59
N SER A 570 -18.49 -11.18 -55.79
CA SER A 570 -19.80 -11.77 -56.04
C SER A 570 -19.85 -13.30 -55.92
N ASN A 571 -18.71 -13.97 -55.99
CA ASN A 571 -18.60 -15.42 -55.88
C ASN A 571 -18.10 -15.89 -54.50
N MET A 572 -17.68 -14.96 -53.63
CA MET A 572 -17.24 -15.27 -52.27
C MET A 572 -18.45 -15.42 -51.33
N ASP A 573 -18.31 -16.31 -50.36
CA ASP A 573 -19.29 -16.43 -49.28
C ASP A 573 -19.31 -15.14 -48.44
N PRO A 574 -20.48 -14.58 -48.06
CA PRO A 574 -20.57 -13.35 -47.27
C PRO A 574 -19.75 -13.37 -45.97
N TYR A 575 -19.62 -14.53 -45.33
CA TYR A 575 -18.78 -14.70 -44.14
C TYR A 575 -17.30 -14.48 -44.47
N VAL A 576 -16.83 -14.98 -45.61
CA VAL A 576 -15.45 -14.76 -46.09
C VAL A 576 -15.23 -13.29 -46.42
N ILE A 577 -16.19 -12.62 -47.05
CA ILE A 577 -16.09 -11.18 -47.36
C ILE A 577 -15.97 -10.36 -46.06
N HIS A 578 -16.79 -10.66 -45.06
CA HIS A 578 -16.73 -10.01 -43.75
C HIS A 578 -15.35 -10.21 -43.09
N ARG A 579 -14.79 -11.43 -43.13
CA ARG A 579 -13.45 -11.69 -42.61
C ARG A 579 -12.37 -10.99 -43.44
N CYS A 580 -12.44 -10.99 -44.77
CA CYS A 580 -11.49 -10.24 -45.60
C CYS A 580 -11.48 -8.74 -45.29
N LEU A 581 -12.63 -8.13 -45.00
CA LEU A 581 -12.71 -6.74 -44.55
C LEU A 581 -11.99 -6.53 -43.21
N HIS A 582 -12.22 -7.42 -42.24
CA HIS A 582 -11.50 -7.40 -40.97
C HIS A 582 -9.99 -7.51 -41.16
N VAL A 583 -9.55 -8.53 -41.91
CA VAL A 583 -8.13 -8.78 -42.17
C VAL A 583 -7.49 -7.60 -42.90
N LEU A 584 -8.16 -7.01 -43.89
CA LEU A 584 -7.64 -5.84 -44.60
C LEU A 584 -7.40 -4.66 -43.64
N LEU A 585 -8.40 -4.32 -42.83
CA LEU A 585 -8.25 -3.25 -41.83
C LEU A 585 -7.12 -3.56 -40.86
N MET A 586 -6.95 -4.84 -40.51
CA MET A 586 -5.87 -5.23 -39.63
C MET A 586 -4.49 -5.15 -40.24
N GLU A 587 -4.32 -5.66 -41.45
CA GLU A 587 -3.05 -5.59 -42.18
C GLU A 587 -2.62 -4.14 -42.45
N ILE A 588 -3.58 -3.23 -42.66
CA ILE A 588 -3.28 -1.79 -42.75
C ILE A 588 -2.84 -1.25 -41.39
N ALA A 589 -3.57 -1.57 -40.31
CA ALA A 589 -3.26 -1.09 -38.97
C ALA A 589 -1.88 -1.53 -38.47
N VAL A 590 -1.43 -2.75 -38.81
CA VAL A 590 -0.08 -3.24 -38.48
C VAL A 590 0.99 -2.82 -39.50
N GLY A 591 0.58 -2.21 -40.63
CA GLY A 591 1.49 -1.71 -41.67
C GLY A 591 2.01 -2.76 -42.65
N ILE A 592 1.38 -3.93 -42.75
CA ILE A 592 1.65 -4.93 -43.79
C ILE A 592 1.12 -4.44 -45.14
N VAL A 593 -0.11 -3.92 -45.13
CA VAL A 593 -0.73 -3.30 -46.30
C VAL A 593 -0.56 -1.79 -46.16
N MET A 594 -0.05 -1.15 -47.21
CA MET A 594 0.15 0.29 -47.23
C MET A 594 -1.18 1.02 -47.14
N SER A 595 -1.24 2.08 -46.32
CA SER A 595 -2.33 3.04 -46.29
C SER A 595 -2.26 3.92 -47.56
N ASP A 596 -2.92 3.48 -48.64
CA ASP A 596 -2.86 4.15 -49.94
C ASP A 596 -4.19 4.05 -50.72
N GLU A 597 -4.18 4.58 -51.95
CA GLU A 597 -5.36 4.58 -52.81
C GLU A 597 -5.79 3.16 -53.23
N GLN A 598 -4.89 2.19 -53.27
CA GLN A 598 -5.21 0.82 -53.67
C GLN A 598 -5.95 0.09 -52.55
N SER A 599 -5.44 0.15 -51.32
CA SER A 599 -6.11 -0.44 -50.16
C SER A 599 -7.44 0.26 -49.86
N GLY A 600 -7.51 1.59 -50.01
CA GLY A 600 -8.77 2.35 -49.93
C GLY A 600 -9.82 1.92 -50.95
N LYS A 601 -9.44 1.69 -52.22
CA LYS A 601 -10.38 1.20 -53.24
C LYS A 601 -10.87 -0.22 -52.98
N LEU A 602 -10.00 -1.10 -52.45
CA LEU A 602 -10.42 -2.44 -52.07
C LEU A 602 -11.39 -2.40 -50.89
N PHE A 603 -11.11 -1.54 -49.90
CA PHE A 603 -12.01 -1.28 -48.78
C PHE A 603 -13.39 -0.82 -49.28
N ASP A 604 -13.45 0.18 -50.17
CA ASP A 604 -14.70 0.66 -50.76
C ASP A 604 -15.44 -0.46 -51.50
N ALA A 605 -14.72 -1.29 -52.26
CA ALA A 605 -15.30 -2.42 -52.99
C ALA A 605 -15.88 -3.48 -52.04
N LEU A 606 -15.20 -3.80 -50.94
CA LEU A 606 -15.68 -4.72 -49.90
C LEU A 606 -16.93 -4.15 -49.23
N CYS A 607 -16.92 -2.90 -48.80
CA CYS A 607 -18.07 -2.27 -48.14
C CYS A 607 -19.26 -2.03 -49.07
N ALA A 608 -19.05 -1.88 -50.37
CA ALA A 608 -20.13 -1.75 -51.35
C ALA A 608 -20.92 -3.06 -51.56
N VAL A 609 -20.33 -4.22 -51.22
CA VAL A 609 -21.04 -5.50 -51.22
C VAL A 609 -22.23 -5.41 -50.26
N GLU A 610 -23.37 -5.95 -50.68
CA GLU A 610 -24.63 -5.91 -49.94
C GLU A 610 -25.14 -4.48 -49.61
N GLY A 611 -24.71 -3.47 -50.37
CA GLY A 611 -25.23 -2.11 -50.24
C GLY A 611 -24.78 -1.38 -48.97
N GLY A 612 -23.63 -1.73 -48.39
CA GLY A 612 -23.09 -1.05 -47.20
C GLY A 612 -23.37 -1.76 -45.89
N LEU A 613 -24.02 -2.94 -45.88
CA LEU A 613 -24.33 -3.67 -44.64
C LEU A 613 -23.08 -3.98 -43.80
N LEU A 614 -21.94 -4.23 -44.44
CA LEU A 614 -20.68 -4.51 -43.74
C LEU A 614 -20.17 -3.32 -42.90
N LEU A 615 -20.64 -2.10 -43.14
CA LEU A 615 -20.30 -0.94 -42.30
C LEU A 615 -20.89 -1.03 -40.89
N HIS A 616 -21.90 -1.88 -40.69
CA HIS A 616 -22.51 -2.15 -39.39
C HIS A 616 -22.06 -3.45 -38.76
N ALA A 617 -21.30 -4.26 -39.48
CA ALA A 617 -20.88 -5.54 -38.97
C ALA A 617 -19.97 -5.31 -37.77
N GLN A 618 -20.37 -5.86 -36.63
CA GLN A 618 -19.62 -5.79 -35.40
C GLN A 618 -18.77 -7.06 -35.27
N TRP A 619 -17.49 -6.90 -34.98
CA TRP A 619 -16.66 -8.05 -34.66
C TRP A 619 -17.00 -8.56 -33.25
N PRO A 620 -17.12 -9.89 -33.05
CA PRO A 620 -17.56 -10.44 -31.77
C PRO A 620 -16.68 -10.04 -30.58
N SER A 621 -15.39 -9.79 -30.80
CA SER A 621 -14.41 -9.57 -29.74
C SER A 621 -14.53 -8.20 -29.06
N ASP A 622 -14.63 -7.14 -29.83
CA ASP A 622 -14.68 -5.77 -29.32
C ASP A 622 -16.04 -5.10 -29.57
N GLY A 623 -16.89 -5.70 -30.40
CA GLY A 623 -18.12 -5.08 -30.87
C GLY A 623 -17.85 -3.92 -31.83
N TRP A 624 -16.62 -3.80 -32.35
CA TRP A 624 -16.25 -2.68 -33.21
C TRP A 624 -16.80 -2.87 -34.61
N THR A 625 -17.26 -1.76 -35.19
CA THR A 625 -17.53 -1.66 -36.63
C THR A 625 -16.27 -1.20 -37.37
N PRO A 626 -16.25 -1.24 -38.72
CA PRO A 626 -15.17 -0.62 -39.49
C PRO A 626 -14.88 0.83 -39.07
N LEU A 627 -15.91 1.60 -38.68
CA LEU A 627 -15.75 2.97 -38.21
C LEU A 627 -15.03 3.04 -36.86
N HIS A 628 -15.37 2.18 -35.89
CA HIS A 628 -14.68 2.10 -34.60
C HIS A 628 -13.19 1.76 -34.79
N ARG A 629 -12.90 0.77 -35.65
CA ARG A 629 -11.52 0.40 -35.97
C ARG A 629 -10.78 1.56 -36.62
N ALA A 630 -11.42 2.21 -37.58
CA ALA A 630 -10.82 3.29 -38.34
C ALA A 630 -10.50 4.52 -37.49
N VAL A 631 -11.22 4.77 -36.39
CA VAL A 631 -10.86 5.83 -35.46
C VAL A 631 -9.84 5.40 -34.40
N ALA A 632 -9.86 4.13 -33.99
CA ALA A 632 -8.95 3.61 -32.97
C ALA A 632 -7.49 3.52 -33.43
N HIS A 633 -7.24 3.28 -34.73
CA HIS A 633 -5.89 3.08 -35.27
C HIS A 633 -5.49 4.22 -36.23
N PRO A 634 -4.37 4.94 -35.96
CA PRO A 634 -3.90 6.04 -36.80
C PRO A 634 -3.77 5.72 -38.30
N GLU A 635 -3.27 4.53 -38.63
CA GLU A 635 -3.09 4.08 -40.02
C GLU A 635 -4.40 3.94 -40.80
N LEU A 636 -5.55 3.89 -40.11
CA LEU A 636 -6.87 3.76 -40.71
C LEU A 636 -7.63 5.10 -40.77
N HIS A 637 -7.09 6.18 -40.20
CA HIS A 637 -7.78 7.48 -40.12
C HIS A 637 -8.15 8.02 -41.52
N TYR A 638 -7.37 7.68 -42.55
CA TYR A 638 -7.65 8.09 -43.94
C TYR A 638 -8.93 7.45 -44.53
N LEU A 639 -9.39 6.33 -43.99
CA LEU A 639 -10.61 5.65 -44.43
C LEU A 639 -11.88 6.27 -43.85
N VAL A 640 -11.77 7.04 -42.76
CA VAL A 640 -12.93 7.59 -42.04
C VAL A 640 -13.84 8.45 -42.93
N PRO A 641 -13.33 9.37 -43.78
CA PRO A 641 -14.17 10.11 -44.72
C PRO A 641 -14.94 9.20 -45.70
N SER A 642 -14.29 8.15 -46.22
CA SER A 642 -14.92 7.18 -47.12
C SER A 642 -16.02 6.38 -46.40
N ILE A 643 -15.77 5.94 -45.17
CA ILE A 643 -16.74 5.24 -44.33
C ILE A 643 -18.00 6.08 -44.10
N ILE A 644 -17.83 7.34 -43.70
CA ILE A 644 -18.94 8.27 -43.46
C ILE A 644 -19.73 8.52 -44.76
N HIS A 645 -19.03 8.74 -45.87
CA HIS A 645 -19.66 8.98 -47.16
C HIS A 645 -20.46 7.76 -47.66
N MET A 646 -19.91 6.55 -47.54
CA MET A 646 -20.62 5.32 -47.90
C MET A 646 -21.83 5.09 -47.01
N ALA A 647 -21.68 5.23 -45.68
CA ALA A 647 -22.79 5.09 -44.75
C ALA A 647 -23.91 6.11 -45.05
N ALA A 648 -23.56 7.35 -45.42
CA ALA A 648 -24.52 8.36 -45.84
C ALA A 648 -25.25 7.98 -47.14
N SER A 649 -24.49 7.51 -48.13
CA SER A 649 -25.02 7.13 -49.45
C SER A 649 -25.96 5.93 -49.38
N SER A 650 -25.70 5.00 -48.45
CA SER A 650 -26.56 3.85 -48.19
C SER A 650 -27.70 4.11 -47.19
N GLN A 651 -27.95 5.36 -46.79
CA GLN A 651 -28.99 5.75 -45.81
C GLN A 651 -28.82 5.11 -44.41
N TYR A 652 -27.58 4.79 -44.07
CA TYR A 652 -27.19 4.04 -42.87
C TYR A 652 -26.31 4.84 -41.90
N LEU A 653 -26.03 6.10 -42.22
CA LEU A 653 -25.15 6.94 -41.41
C LEU A 653 -25.61 7.03 -39.96
N LEU A 654 -26.90 7.32 -39.70
CA LEU A 654 -27.38 7.49 -38.34
C LEU A 654 -27.24 6.20 -37.50
N PRO A 655 -27.67 5.01 -37.98
CA PRO A 655 -27.36 3.76 -37.32
C PRO A 655 -25.86 3.53 -37.10
N ALA A 656 -25.00 3.82 -38.08
CA ALA A 656 -23.55 3.57 -38.02
C ALA A 656 -22.87 4.40 -36.91
N LEU A 657 -23.29 5.67 -36.76
CA LEU A 657 -22.76 6.59 -35.74
C LEU A 657 -23.18 6.19 -34.31
N HIS A 658 -24.28 5.45 -34.16
CA HIS A 658 -24.85 5.06 -32.86
C HIS A 658 -24.62 3.59 -32.49
N VAL A 659 -23.90 2.82 -33.32
CA VAL A 659 -23.49 1.47 -32.94
C VAL A 659 -22.62 1.57 -31.70
N ARG A 660 -22.91 0.72 -30.71
CA ARG A 660 -22.17 0.65 -29.45
C ARG A 660 -21.31 -0.59 -29.43
N ASP A 661 -20.06 -0.42 -29.03
CA ASP A 661 -19.12 -1.50 -28.77
C ASP A 661 -19.51 -2.33 -27.54
N ASN A 662 -18.71 -3.35 -27.22
CA ASN A 662 -18.93 -4.21 -26.05
C ASN A 662 -18.90 -3.43 -24.72
N ASN A 663 -18.28 -2.25 -24.69
CA ASN A 663 -18.19 -1.33 -23.55
C ASN A 663 -19.27 -0.23 -23.58
N GLN A 664 -20.31 -0.39 -24.40
CA GLN A 664 -21.40 0.58 -24.59
C GLN A 664 -20.96 1.95 -25.16
N GLY A 665 -19.73 2.07 -25.66
CA GLY A 665 -19.19 3.27 -26.29
C GLY A 665 -19.47 3.30 -27.78
N THR A 666 -19.74 4.48 -28.31
CA THR A 666 -19.75 4.74 -29.75
C THR A 666 -18.33 4.94 -30.28
N PHE A 667 -18.17 5.02 -31.60
CA PHE A 667 -16.87 5.30 -32.20
C PHE A 667 -16.27 6.65 -31.75
N LEU A 668 -17.12 7.64 -31.44
CA LEU A 668 -16.66 8.92 -30.87
C LEU A 668 -16.14 8.73 -29.45
N ASP A 669 -16.80 7.91 -28.63
CA ASP A 669 -16.33 7.60 -27.28
C ASP A 669 -14.97 6.89 -27.33
N VAL A 670 -14.79 5.96 -28.27
CA VAL A 670 -13.48 5.31 -28.52
C VAL A 670 -12.44 6.35 -28.94
N ALA A 671 -12.74 7.23 -29.91
CA ALA A 671 -11.81 8.25 -30.37
C ALA A 671 -11.38 9.21 -29.24
N VAL A 672 -12.33 9.65 -28.41
CA VAL A 672 -12.06 10.53 -27.26
C VAL A 672 -11.24 9.79 -26.19
N LYS A 673 -11.61 8.55 -25.85
CA LYS A 673 -10.84 7.74 -24.89
C LYS A 673 -9.41 7.55 -25.35
N ARG A 674 -9.19 7.18 -26.63
CA ARG A 674 -7.86 7.03 -27.23
C ARG A 674 -7.06 8.33 -27.16
N LEU A 675 -7.67 9.47 -27.46
CA LEU A 675 -7.02 10.78 -27.37
C LEU A 675 -6.59 11.11 -25.93
N VAL A 676 -7.48 10.91 -24.96
CA VAL A 676 -7.19 11.15 -23.53
C VAL A 676 -6.08 10.23 -23.03
N THR A 677 -6.17 8.94 -23.32
CA THR A 677 -5.17 7.95 -22.89
C THR A 677 -3.81 8.20 -23.51
N ARG A 678 -3.74 8.54 -24.81
CA ARG A 678 -2.47 8.91 -25.45
C ARG A 678 -1.83 10.14 -24.82
N SER A 679 -2.64 11.14 -24.46
CA SER A 679 -2.14 12.31 -23.73
C SER A 679 -1.61 11.94 -22.34
N LYS A 680 -2.22 10.97 -21.64
CA LYS A 680 -1.71 10.45 -20.36
C LYS A 680 -0.37 9.73 -20.52
N LEU A 681 -0.19 9.02 -21.63
CA LEU A 681 1.01 8.24 -21.96
C LEU A 681 2.11 9.05 -22.69
N ASP A 682 1.96 10.37 -22.82
CA ASP A 682 2.88 11.26 -23.57
C ASP A 682 3.13 10.82 -25.02
N LEU A 683 2.09 10.30 -25.69
CA LEU A 683 2.13 9.87 -27.09
C LEU A 683 1.57 10.97 -28.00
N ASP A 684 2.08 11.07 -29.25
CA ASP A 684 1.63 12.07 -30.23
C ASP A 684 0.11 12.01 -30.46
N ASP A 685 -0.55 13.15 -30.28
CA ASP A 685 -2.00 13.35 -30.36
C ASP A 685 -2.46 13.98 -31.68
N GLN A 686 -1.53 14.46 -32.51
CA GLN A 686 -1.84 15.16 -33.76
C GLN A 686 -2.68 14.33 -34.75
N PRO A 687 -2.44 13.02 -34.92
CA PRO A 687 -3.28 12.20 -35.81
C PRO A 687 -4.75 12.23 -35.39
N PHE A 688 -5.03 12.11 -34.09
CA PHE A 688 -6.38 12.10 -33.56
C PHE A 688 -7.06 13.47 -33.61
N LYS A 689 -6.32 14.56 -33.37
CA LYS A 689 -6.85 15.92 -33.55
C LYS A 689 -7.27 16.17 -35.01
N ARG A 690 -6.45 15.74 -35.98
CA ARG A 690 -6.79 15.81 -37.41
C ARG A 690 -7.98 14.92 -37.77
N LEU A 691 -8.04 13.72 -37.22
CA LEU A 691 -9.18 12.81 -37.38
C LEU A 691 -10.49 13.47 -36.93
N LEU A 692 -10.51 14.09 -35.75
CA LEU A 692 -11.72 14.75 -35.24
C LEU A 692 -12.18 15.91 -36.15
N CYS A 693 -11.24 16.68 -36.71
CA CYS A 693 -11.55 17.69 -37.73
C CYS A 693 -12.16 17.04 -38.99
N ASN A 694 -11.57 15.95 -39.48
CA ASN A 694 -12.06 15.23 -40.66
C ASN A 694 -13.46 14.64 -40.45
N ILE A 695 -13.74 14.11 -39.25
CA ILE A 695 -15.07 13.62 -38.87
C ILE A 695 -16.09 14.76 -38.90
N SER A 696 -15.76 15.90 -38.27
CA SER A 696 -16.60 17.09 -38.27
C SER A 696 -16.91 17.57 -39.70
N ASP A 697 -15.90 17.69 -40.55
CA ASP A 697 -16.04 18.11 -41.94
C ASP A 697 -16.88 17.13 -42.77
N ALA A 698 -16.66 15.82 -42.58
CA ALA A 698 -17.42 14.79 -43.27
C ALA A 698 -18.90 14.80 -42.88
N LEU A 699 -19.20 14.99 -41.58
CA LEU A 699 -20.58 15.10 -41.07
C LEU A 699 -21.27 16.41 -41.49
N ALA A 700 -20.53 17.51 -41.61
CA ALA A 700 -21.07 18.77 -42.12
C ALA A 700 -21.54 18.63 -43.58
N ARG A 701 -20.77 17.91 -44.41
CA ARG A 701 -21.10 17.67 -45.83
C ARG A 701 -22.34 16.80 -46.05
N THR A 702 -22.69 15.94 -45.10
CA THR A 702 -23.88 15.07 -45.21
C THR A 702 -25.17 15.77 -44.79
N GLY A 703 -25.10 17.00 -44.25
CA GLY A 703 -26.27 17.75 -43.78
C GLY A 703 -26.86 17.22 -42.48
N VAL A 704 -26.17 16.31 -41.78
CA VAL A 704 -26.62 15.65 -40.54
C VAL A 704 -26.16 16.40 -39.27
N SER A 705 -25.43 17.51 -39.42
CA SER A 705 -24.90 18.34 -38.33
C SER A 705 -25.95 18.72 -37.27
N SER A 706 -27.23 18.89 -37.63
CA SER A 706 -28.28 19.24 -36.67
C SER A 706 -28.73 18.09 -35.75
N VAL A 707 -28.33 16.84 -36.03
CA VAL A 707 -28.81 15.65 -35.30
C VAL A 707 -27.88 15.27 -34.13
N LEU A 708 -26.63 15.73 -34.14
CA LEU A 708 -25.65 15.41 -33.09
C LEU A 708 -25.66 16.45 -31.95
N GLN A 709 -26.82 16.68 -31.33
CA GLN A 709 -26.94 17.52 -30.12
C GLN A 709 -26.61 16.69 -28.85
N GLN A 710 -25.36 16.22 -28.71
CA GLN A 710 -24.88 15.49 -27.53
C GLN A 710 -23.57 16.06 -26.97
N PRO A 711 -23.32 15.91 -25.65
CA PRO A 711 -22.16 16.47 -24.92
C PRO A 711 -20.78 16.04 -25.47
N SER A 712 -20.73 14.99 -26.29
CA SER A 712 -19.50 14.48 -26.90
C SER A 712 -18.91 15.43 -27.97
N ILE A 713 -19.74 16.20 -28.68
CA ILE A 713 -19.26 17.17 -29.69
C ILE A 713 -18.70 18.44 -29.03
N ASP A 714 -19.32 18.90 -27.94
CA ASP A 714 -18.79 20.02 -27.15
C ASP A 714 -17.41 19.65 -26.58
N THR A 715 -17.24 18.39 -26.18
CA THR A 715 -15.94 17.84 -25.75
C THR A 715 -14.92 17.86 -26.89
N ILE A 716 -15.29 17.52 -28.12
CA ILE A 716 -14.42 17.61 -29.31
C ILE A 716 -14.03 19.06 -29.62
N HIS A 717 -14.97 20.00 -29.52
CA HIS A 717 -14.68 21.43 -29.72
C HIS A 717 -13.78 22.01 -28.63
N HIS A 718 -13.92 21.55 -27.38
CA HIS A 718 -13.06 21.97 -26.27
C HIS A 718 -11.64 21.40 -26.31
N ILE A 719 -11.42 20.23 -26.91
CA ILE A 719 -10.12 19.52 -26.84
C ILE A 719 -9.14 19.90 -27.96
N GLY A 720 -9.54 20.52 -29.09
CA GLY A 720 -8.50 20.85 -30.09
C GLY A 720 -8.83 21.50 -31.44
N CYS A 721 -10.06 21.94 -31.72
CA CYS A 721 -10.32 22.59 -33.01
C CYS A 721 -10.07 24.12 -33.02
N GLY A 722 -9.64 24.71 -31.91
CA GLY A 722 -9.48 26.16 -31.75
C GLY A 722 -8.29 26.81 -32.49
N ASP A 723 -7.21 26.05 -32.76
CA ASP A 723 -5.93 26.63 -33.20
C ASP A 723 -5.45 26.19 -34.60
N VAL A 724 -6.17 25.30 -35.30
CA VAL A 724 -5.77 24.87 -36.65
C VAL A 724 -6.40 25.82 -37.68
N SER A 725 -5.69 26.89 -38.02
CA SER A 725 -6.09 27.79 -39.10
C SER A 725 -6.11 27.04 -40.45
N PRO A 726 -7.20 27.11 -41.25
CA PRO A 726 -7.22 26.48 -42.55
C PRO A 726 -6.23 27.19 -43.47
N SER A 727 -5.20 26.47 -43.94
CA SER A 727 -4.31 26.98 -44.98
C SER A 727 -5.09 27.16 -46.29
N PRO A 728 -4.97 28.31 -46.98
CA PRO A 728 -5.71 28.53 -48.21
C PRO A 728 -5.14 27.65 -49.32
N ILE A 729 -6.04 26.95 -50.02
CA ILE A 729 -5.76 26.25 -51.27
C ILE A 729 -5.33 27.32 -52.29
N VAL A 730 -4.06 27.28 -52.71
CA VAL A 730 -3.54 28.13 -53.78
C VAL A 730 -3.57 27.34 -55.09
N ASP A 731 -4.40 27.80 -56.02
CA ASP A 731 -4.42 27.39 -57.42
C ASP A 731 -3.07 27.69 -58.09
N VAL A 732 -2.50 26.67 -58.75
CA VAL A 732 -1.24 26.76 -59.49
C VAL A 732 -1.54 26.87 -60.98
N HIS A 733 -1.24 28.04 -61.58
CA HIS A 733 -1.07 28.20 -63.02
C HIS A 733 0.31 28.79 -63.37
N ASP A 734 1.09 27.98 -64.10
CA ASP A 734 2.20 28.19 -65.05
C ASP A 734 3.12 29.45 -65.03
N ARG A 735 4.43 29.15 -64.78
CA ARG A 735 5.69 29.49 -65.54
C ARG A 735 6.23 30.95 -65.63
N PRO A 736 7.50 31.17 -66.03
CA PRO A 736 8.80 30.64 -65.55
C PRO A 736 9.92 31.74 -65.44
N ARG A 737 11.19 31.34 -65.20
CA ARG A 737 12.47 32.13 -65.19
C ARG A 737 12.79 32.86 -63.88
N SER A 738 14.03 33.11 -63.45
CA SER A 738 15.41 32.68 -63.74
C SER A 738 16.30 33.45 -62.74
N GLY A 739 17.45 32.91 -62.34
CA GLY A 739 18.61 33.74 -61.94
C GLY A 739 19.03 33.74 -60.46
N ASN A 740 20.13 33.02 -60.21
CA ASN A 740 21.37 33.43 -59.54
C ASN A 740 21.41 34.15 -58.17
N GLN A 741 22.26 33.55 -57.31
CA GLN A 741 23.26 34.18 -56.41
C GLN A 741 22.66 34.94 -55.19
N SER A 742 23.23 34.94 -53.99
CA SER A 742 24.56 34.63 -53.47
C SER A 742 24.48 34.36 -51.95
N GLU A 743 25.55 33.77 -51.44
CA GLU A 743 26.00 33.73 -50.05
C GLU A 743 25.69 34.97 -49.19
N VAL A 744 25.61 34.78 -47.86
CA VAL A 744 26.38 35.53 -46.83
C VAL A 744 26.03 34.99 -45.42
N SER A 745 27.05 34.35 -44.85
CA SER A 745 27.56 34.40 -43.46
C SER A 745 26.68 34.21 -42.21
N ASP A 746 27.18 33.30 -41.35
CA ASP A 746 27.52 33.52 -39.92
C ASP A 746 26.47 34.11 -38.97
N ASN A 747 26.08 33.38 -37.92
CA ASN A 747 26.92 33.23 -36.71
C ASN A 747 26.25 32.41 -35.59
N ARG A 748 27.11 31.64 -34.94
CA ARG A 748 27.07 30.97 -33.63
C ARG A 748 26.21 31.62 -32.53
N ILE A 749 25.46 30.78 -31.80
CA ILE A 749 25.38 30.66 -30.32
C ILE A 749 24.92 29.19 -30.09
N GLY A 750 25.68 28.25 -29.53
CA GLY A 750 26.22 28.21 -28.17
C GLY A 750 25.35 27.28 -27.29
N GLN A 751 25.39 25.96 -27.50
CA GLN A 751 24.74 24.99 -26.61
C GLN A 751 25.76 24.25 -25.74
N VAL A 752 25.52 24.35 -24.44
CA VAL A 752 26.19 23.68 -23.32
C VAL A 752 25.86 22.18 -23.39
N LYS A 753 26.87 21.34 -23.66
CA LYS A 753 26.81 19.89 -23.46
C LYS A 753 26.96 19.62 -21.96
N ARG A 754 25.93 19.07 -21.32
CA ARG A 754 26.06 18.34 -20.04
C ARG A 754 26.48 16.91 -20.35
N ASN A 755 27.63 16.52 -19.82
CA ASN A 755 28.13 15.16 -19.80
C ASN A 755 27.26 14.29 -18.88
N ARG A 756 26.75 13.17 -19.38
CA ARG A 756 26.39 12.00 -18.57
C ARG A 756 27.56 10.99 -18.64
N PRO A 757 27.94 10.33 -17.54
CA PRO A 757 28.92 9.25 -17.58
C PRO A 757 28.28 7.97 -18.15
N PRO A 758 29.09 7.04 -18.70
CA PRO A 758 28.60 5.80 -19.30
C PRO A 758 28.34 4.72 -18.25
N ASP A 759 27.32 3.91 -18.52
CA ASP A 759 26.96 2.69 -17.82
C ASP A 759 28.09 1.65 -17.87
N ASP A 760 28.52 1.19 -16.69
CA ASP A 760 29.35 0.00 -16.54
C ASP A 760 28.45 -1.25 -16.59
N THR A 761 28.48 -1.91 -17.74
CA THR A 761 27.90 -3.22 -17.98
C THR A 761 28.65 -4.32 -17.21
N CYS A 762 27.90 -5.11 -16.45
CA CYS A 762 28.35 -6.30 -15.73
C CYS A 762 28.82 -7.44 -16.68
N PRO A 763 30.00 -8.08 -16.47
CA PRO A 763 30.56 -9.05 -17.40
C PRO A 763 30.47 -10.50 -16.88
N TRP A 764 29.31 -11.16 -16.99
CA TRP A 764 29.21 -12.61 -16.83
C TRP A 764 28.21 -13.20 -17.83
N LEU A 765 28.67 -13.56 -19.03
CA LEU A 765 28.05 -14.56 -19.91
C LEU A 765 28.91 -14.78 -21.17
N ARG A 766 30.05 -15.47 -21.02
CA ARG A 766 30.70 -16.20 -22.12
C ARG A 766 31.40 -17.43 -21.55
N ASN A 767 30.83 -18.61 -21.78
CA ASN A 767 31.53 -19.79 -22.30
C ASN A 767 30.70 -21.07 -22.11
N VAL A 768 29.83 -21.41 -23.06
CA VAL A 768 29.66 -22.82 -23.47
C VAL A 768 29.42 -22.84 -24.98
N ARG A 769 30.40 -23.33 -25.74
CA ARG A 769 30.18 -23.88 -27.09
C ARG A 769 30.13 -25.41 -26.99
N PRO A 770 29.32 -26.07 -27.83
CA PRO A 770 29.04 -27.50 -27.71
C PRO A 770 30.12 -28.34 -28.40
N ARG A 771 30.31 -29.57 -27.91
CA ARG A 771 30.94 -30.65 -28.68
C ARG A 771 30.17 -31.95 -28.46
N LEU A 772 29.65 -32.43 -29.60
CA LEU A 772 29.18 -33.77 -29.97
C LEU A 772 28.02 -34.38 -29.18
#